data_AF-A0A1R0WJ47-F1
#
_entry.id   AF-A0A1R0WJ47-F1
#
_cell.length_a   1.000
_cell.length_b   1.000
_cell.length_c   1.000
_cell.angle_alpha   90.00
_cell.angle_beta   90.00
_cell.angle_gamma   90.00
#
_symmetry.space_group_name_H-M   'P 1'
#
loop_
_entity.id
_entity.type
_entity.pdbx_description
1 polymer ?
#
loop_
_entity_poly.entity_id
_entity_poly.type
_entity_poly.pdbx_seq_one_letter_code
_entity_poly.pdbx_strand_id
1 'polypeptide(L)'
;MPYVTKERSFGASLDRTEDVLRAVVNRYIGANPKTLPTYRVLNVEGFIRDHEYRYDMNLVEKLPQLQDGQFVYAWAKIWADEETTQAYRISCYSHTRVFINGQLAFESNHRDDVMPESKAGLRGKLRQGWNFFVLDFEKTPTGCGAKFGTGSVKGAPVHFLAPTMERDGQEGWVYSEPQHTRWIPGNAKEVFSHEIDSKLASIFEGETSASEAATGLTWYPRREWSEEEQQLGAFGRVFDPGTGIGEKATVSADAKRSDDADASADTLVTSDGYGVRCPFGAVALAWSKLDHRSTASERKVTWKGLHEGTFKLYVDGNLLYTSDQEQGYFEVEKELDYGVHDIVIVSARTRKAWGFDLEVLTEDETGEALTWARPYPVEGLTGHWLYLGPFSKDHVPPPQDVPHMDRLFGEGEERTYYRADQPAARIRPYLESRLYGKWNYPLGVTLYGILETGRELSRPDYIEYAADHIEQCTSLDELVMWDSKRHGAPGINHQLALIDSLDDCGSFGATMLRAHELKKLRGAEEAAHRIADYITREQDRLPDGTLYRYRSFSELMVNTIWCDDLYMSTPFLSQYYKLTGETRYLDDAAAQFLLYKKRLYMPEQKMMHHVYNLNFDKGCTVPWGRGNGWVLFSLTELLAVLPETHSDYDELLHFYRELCEGYLAVQDEQGLWHQVLTDHESYSETSCSSMFIYAFSRGIRYGWLPEGIQHLYADAVFRGYEGIIRHCIDRDGNVYGVCRGSGYSFSPNYYKERLSWLLNDTHGIGIVLLAGIESLRLREYLKGRRTDWAKSSVVHSQ
;
A
#
# COMPACT_ATOMS: atom_id res chain seq x y z
N MET A 1 -17.61 -30.87 -9.32
CA MET A 1 -17.08 -30.92 -10.70
C MET A 1 -15.70 -30.30 -10.71
N PRO A 2 -14.73 -30.82 -11.47
CA PRO A 2 -13.38 -30.25 -11.53
C PRO A 2 -13.41 -28.85 -12.14
N TYR A 3 -12.57 -27.94 -11.64
CA TYR A 3 -12.49 -26.57 -12.17
C TYR A 3 -11.86 -26.54 -13.57
N VAL A 4 -10.94 -27.47 -13.81
CA VAL A 4 -10.19 -27.58 -15.07
C VAL A 4 -10.57 -28.88 -15.78
N THR A 5 -10.80 -28.81 -17.10
CA THR A 5 -11.03 -30.02 -17.90
C THR A 5 -9.75 -30.82 -18.06
N LYS A 6 -9.85 -32.12 -18.35
CA LYS A 6 -8.68 -33.00 -18.49
C LYS A 6 -7.69 -32.50 -19.54
N GLU A 7 -8.16 -31.89 -20.61
CA GLU A 7 -7.32 -31.37 -21.70
C GLU A 7 -6.57 -30.10 -21.31
N ARG A 8 -7.10 -29.33 -20.36
CA ARG A 8 -6.48 -28.10 -19.85
C ARG A 8 -5.70 -28.31 -18.55
N SER A 9 -5.90 -29.45 -17.91
CA SER A 9 -5.27 -29.83 -16.66
C SER A 9 -3.75 -29.93 -16.80
N PHE A 10 -3.03 -29.37 -15.83
CA PHE A 10 -1.57 -29.48 -15.77
C PHE A 10 -1.14 -30.94 -15.56
N GLY A 11 -1.81 -31.65 -14.65
CA GLY A 11 -1.55 -33.07 -14.34
C GLY A 11 -1.85 -34.04 -15.47
N ALA A 12 -2.49 -33.60 -16.56
CA ALA A 12 -2.66 -34.41 -17.78
C ALA A 12 -1.50 -34.30 -18.78
N SER A 13 -0.62 -33.31 -18.61
CA SER A 13 0.47 -33.00 -19.55
C SER A 13 1.87 -33.26 -19.00
N LEU A 14 2.08 -33.19 -17.69
CA LEU A 14 3.40 -33.29 -17.05
C LEU A 14 3.28 -33.94 -15.65
N ASP A 15 4.15 -34.90 -15.36
CA ASP A 15 4.19 -35.64 -14.07
C ASP A 15 5.16 -35.02 -13.03
N ARG A 16 5.80 -33.89 -13.35
CA ARG A 16 6.83 -33.28 -12.50
C ARG A 16 6.31 -32.09 -11.72
N THR A 17 6.34 -32.20 -10.39
CA THR A 17 5.93 -31.13 -9.47
C THR A 17 6.74 -29.85 -9.68
N GLU A 18 8.03 -29.96 -10.00
CA GLU A 18 8.90 -28.81 -10.25
C GLU A 18 8.42 -27.95 -11.42
N ASP A 19 7.84 -28.57 -12.45
CA ASP A 19 7.31 -27.85 -13.62
C ASP A 19 6.00 -27.12 -13.28
N VAL A 20 5.15 -27.74 -12.44
CA VAL A 20 3.94 -27.09 -11.89
C VAL A 20 4.32 -25.84 -11.11
N LEU A 21 5.31 -25.95 -10.20
CA LEU A 21 5.79 -24.84 -9.39
C LEU A 21 6.31 -23.69 -10.26
N ARG A 22 7.12 -23.99 -11.28
CA ARG A 22 7.62 -22.98 -12.25
C ARG A 22 6.49 -22.31 -13.00
N ALA A 23 5.50 -23.07 -13.48
CA ALA A 23 4.38 -22.53 -14.24
C ALA A 23 3.55 -21.55 -13.41
N VAL A 24 3.18 -21.93 -12.18
CA VAL A 24 2.39 -21.07 -11.28
C VAL A 24 3.16 -19.80 -10.90
N VAL A 25 4.45 -19.89 -10.55
CA VAL A 25 5.27 -18.71 -10.24
C VAL A 25 5.42 -17.80 -11.45
N ASN A 26 5.77 -18.34 -12.62
CA ASN A 26 5.94 -17.54 -13.84
C ASN A 26 4.64 -16.88 -14.28
N ARG A 27 3.50 -17.57 -14.11
CA ARG A 27 2.17 -17.02 -14.40
C ARG A 27 1.84 -15.83 -13.51
N TYR A 28 2.16 -15.92 -12.23
CA TYR A 28 1.98 -14.82 -11.27
C TYR A 28 2.90 -13.64 -11.57
N ILE A 29 4.21 -13.88 -11.74
CA ILE A 29 5.19 -12.82 -12.03
C ILE A 29 4.85 -12.13 -13.35
N GLY A 30 4.49 -12.88 -14.40
CA GLY A 30 4.09 -12.32 -15.69
C GLY A 30 2.83 -11.46 -15.63
N ALA A 31 1.91 -11.75 -14.70
CA ALA A 31 0.72 -10.92 -14.46
C ALA A 31 0.99 -9.69 -13.60
N ASN A 32 2.10 -9.68 -12.84
CA ASN A 32 2.41 -8.67 -11.84
C ASN A 32 3.88 -8.25 -11.95
N PRO A 33 4.30 -7.63 -13.07
CA PRO A 33 5.69 -7.24 -13.27
C PRO A 33 6.16 -6.24 -12.21
N LYS A 34 7.49 -6.21 -11.99
CA LYS A 34 8.12 -5.22 -11.11
C LYS A 34 7.77 -3.81 -11.59
N THR A 35 7.23 -2.99 -10.70
CA THR A 35 6.76 -1.63 -10.98
C THR A 35 7.10 -0.72 -9.80
N LEU A 36 7.74 0.40 -10.10
CA LEU A 36 8.07 1.42 -9.09
C LEU A 36 6.82 2.25 -8.74
N PRO A 37 6.79 2.91 -7.57
CA PRO A 37 5.73 3.86 -7.25
C PRO A 37 5.68 5.01 -8.26
N THR A 38 4.47 5.49 -8.54
CA THR A 38 4.25 6.74 -9.27
C THR A 38 4.42 7.90 -8.31
N TYR A 39 5.22 8.91 -8.66
CA TYR A 39 5.30 10.14 -7.87
C TYR A 39 4.45 11.21 -8.51
N ARG A 40 3.63 11.91 -7.73
CA ARG A 40 2.73 12.96 -8.22
C ARG A 40 2.93 14.25 -7.45
N VAL A 41 2.67 15.37 -8.12
CA VAL A 41 2.49 16.67 -7.47
C VAL A 41 1.12 16.71 -6.79
N LEU A 42 1.10 17.04 -5.49
CA LEU A 42 -0.07 17.44 -4.72
C LEU A 42 0.01 18.94 -4.45
N ASN A 43 -1.08 19.67 -4.68
CA ASN A 43 -1.24 21.03 -4.19
C ASN A 43 -1.93 21.01 -2.82
N VAL A 44 -1.20 21.38 -1.76
CA VAL A 44 -1.71 21.28 -0.39
C VAL A 44 -2.71 22.37 0.02
N GLU A 45 -2.88 23.42 -0.80
CA GLU A 45 -3.99 24.38 -0.66
C GLU A 45 -5.33 23.80 -1.17
N GLY A 46 -5.30 22.66 -1.88
CA GLY A 46 -6.48 21.93 -2.33
C GLY A 46 -7.21 21.17 -1.20
N PHE A 47 -7.99 20.16 -1.58
CA PHE A 47 -8.61 19.23 -0.63
C PHE A 47 -7.63 18.09 -0.31
N ILE A 48 -7.40 17.84 0.97
CA ILE A 48 -6.55 16.76 1.46
C ILE A 48 -7.42 15.57 1.88
N ARG A 49 -6.93 14.35 1.63
CA ARG A 49 -7.59 13.13 2.09
C ARG A 49 -7.34 12.90 3.57
N ASP A 50 -8.38 12.65 4.34
CA ASP A 50 -8.26 12.19 5.73
C ASP A 50 -7.86 10.70 5.79
N HIS A 51 -7.58 10.17 6.99
CA HIS A 51 -7.25 8.74 7.16
C HIS A 51 -8.41 7.78 6.84
N GLU A 52 -9.61 8.28 6.56
CA GLU A 52 -10.71 7.51 5.99
C GLU A 52 -10.69 7.49 4.45
N TYR A 53 -9.63 8.04 3.82
CA TYR A 53 -9.47 8.16 2.37
C TYR A 53 -10.59 8.98 1.71
N ARG A 54 -11.09 10.00 2.42
CA ARG A 54 -12.10 10.94 1.93
C ARG A 54 -11.52 12.34 1.89
N TYR A 55 -11.77 13.06 0.80
CA TYR A 55 -11.41 14.46 0.66
C TYR A 55 -12.39 15.30 1.46
N ASP A 56 -11.87 16.11 2.38
CA ASP A 56 -12.67 17.10 3.10
C ASP A 56 -12.82 18.36 2.24
N MET A 57 -13.99 18.53 1.63
CA MET A 57 -14.30 19.64 0.75
C MET A 57 -15.08 20.73 1.49
N ASN A 58 -14.60 21.17 2.65
CA ASN A 58 -15.23 22.28 3.38
C ASN A 58 -14.98 23.63 2.67
N LEU A 59 -15.95 24.04 1.85
CA LEU A 59 -15.82 25.22 1.00
C LEU A 59 -16.02 26.54 1.76
N VAL A 60 -16.61 26.52 2.95
CA VAL A 60 -16.73 27.73 3.78
C VAL A 60 -15.36 28.18 4.26
N GLU A 61 -14.46 27.24 4.56
CA GLU A 61 -13.07 27.54 4.94
C GLU A 61 -12.24 28.00 3.74
N LYS A 62 -12.45 27.39 2.56
CA LYS A 62 -11.70 27.71 1.34
C LYS A 62 -12.15 29.00 0.66
N LEU A 63 -13.43 29.34 0.76
CA LEU A 63 -14.05 30.52 0.12
C LEU A 63 -14.86 31.31 1.16
N PRO A 64 -14.22 32.07 2.07
CA PRO A 64 -14.91 32.85 3.10
C PRO A 64 -15.89 33.90 2.56
N GLN A 65 -15.73 34.31 1.30
CA GLN A 65 -16.60 35.25 0.59
C GLN A 65 -17.90 34.62 0.06
N LEU A 66 -18.09 33.31 0.19
CA LEU A 66 -19.23 32.57 -0.34
C LEU A 66 -20.55 32.94 0.37
N GLN A 67 -21.56 33.32 -0.41
CA GLN A 67 -22.87 33.76 0.07
C GLN A 67 -23.93 32.66 -0.06
N ASP A 68 -24.93 32.69 0.81
CA ASP A 68 -26.05 31.74 0.77
C ASP A 68 -26.77 31.76 -0.58
N GLY A 69 -27.08 30.58 -1.11
CA GLY A 69 -27.67 30.37 -2.43
C GLY A 69 -26.69 30.40 -3.60
N GLN A 70 -25.39 30.67 -3.36
CA GLN A 70 -24.36 30.49 -4.39
C GLN A 70 -23.96 29.02 -4.53
N PHE A 71 -23.45 28.67 -5.72
CA PHE A 71 -23.03 27.32 -6.06
C PHE A 71 -21.52 27.24 -6.27
N VAL A 72 -20.93 26.11 -5.89
CA VAL A 72 -19.53 25.79 -6.13
C VAL A 72 -19.43 24.37 -6.65
N TYR A 73 -18.48 24.13 -7.55
CA TYR A 73 -18.29 22.84 -8.20
C TYR A 73 -16.90 22.31 -7.90
N ALA A 74 -16.79 21.06 -7.44
CA ALA A 74 -15.53 20.34 -7.38
C ALA A 74 -15.46 19.32 -8.52
N TRP A 75 -14.30 19.23 -9.18
CA TRP A 75 -14.11 18.38 -10.36
C TRP A 75 -12.80 17.59 -10.26
N ALA A 76 -12.87 16.30 -10.57
CA ALA A 76 -11.71 15.42 -10.66
C ALA A 76 -11.95 14.24 -11.60
N LYS A 77 -10.93 13.41 -11.82
CA LYS A 77 -11.01 12.19 -12.63
C LYS A 77 -10.30 11.00 -12.00
N ILE A 78 -10.70 9.79 -12.40
CA ILE A 78 -10.04 8.52 -12.08
C ILE A 78 -9.98 7.62 -13.30
N TRP A 79 -8.98 6.74 -13.35
CA TRP A 79 -8.84 5.72 -14.38
C TRP A 79 -9.45 4.39 -13.91
N ALA A 80 -10.10 3.66 -14.81
CA ALA A 80 -10.50 2.28 -14.59
C ALA A 80 -10.01 1.39 -15.74
N ASP A 81 -9.33 0.28 -15.43
CA ASP A 81 -8.80 -0.64 -16.43
C ASP A 81 -9.89 -1.39 -17.20
N GLU A 82 -11.04 -1.56 -16.56
CA GLU A 82 -12.22 -2.23 -17.09
C GLU A 82 -13.50 -1.57 -16.56
N GLU A 83 -14.62 -1.84 -17.22
CA GLU A 83 -15.93 -1.39 -16.71
C GLU A 83 -16.21 -2.03 -15.35
N THR A 84 -16.51 -1.21 -14.35
CA THR A 84 -16.67 -1.68 -12.97
C THR A 84 -17.66 -0.81 -12.19
N THR A 85 -18.08 -1.31 -11.03
CA THR A 85 -18.87 -0.53 -10.07
C THR A 85 -18.11 -0.45 -8.75
N GLN A 86 -17.83 0.77 -8.32
CA GLN A 86 -17.09 1.04 -7.09
C GLN A 86 -18.00 1.68 -6.04
N ALA A 87 -17.79 1.31 -4.78
CA ALA A 87 -18.49 1.92 -3.66
C ALA A 87 -17.75 3.17 -3.18
N TYR A 88 -18.48 4.26 -2.99
CA TYR A 88 -18.02 5.52 -2.42
C TYR A 88 -18.88 5.88 -1.20
N ARG A 89 -18.36 6.80 -0.38
CA ARG A 89 -19.08 7.37 0.75
C ARG A 89 -19.03 8.89 0.69
N ILE A 90 -20.14 9.50 1.10
CA ILE A 90 -20.29 10.95 1.19
C ILE A 90 -20.91 11.35 2.53
N SER A 91 -20.43 12.45 3.10
CA SER A 91 -21.02 13.13 4.24
C SER A 91 -21.17 14.61 3.88
N CYS A 92 -22.39 15.13 3.87
CA CYS A 92 -22.69 16.44 3.28
C CYS A 92 -22.65 17.55 4.33
N TYR A 93 -22.11 18.72 3.98
CA TYR A 93 -22.21 19.95 4.77
C TYR A 93 -23.36 20.85 4.31
N SER A 94 -23.85 20.60 3.10
CA SER A 94 -25.00 21.27 2.50
C SER A 94 -25.60 20.40 1.39
N HIS A 95 -26.65 20.89 0.73
CA HIS A 95 -27.25 20.21 -0.41
C HIS A 95 -26.20 19.94 -1.50
N THR A 96 -26.03 18.67 -1.85
CA THR A 96 -24.93 18.15 -2.66
C THR A 96 -25.43 17.15 -3.70
N ARG A 97 -25.01 17.29 -4.95
CA ARG A 97 -25.18 16.27 -5.99
C ARG A 97 -23.83 15.78 -6.50
N VAL A 98 -23.73 14.48 -6.78
CA VAL A 98 -22.56 13.85 -7.38
C VAL A 98 -22.91 13.36 -8.77
N PHE A 99 -22.15 13.79 -9.76
CA PHE A 99 -22.24 13.35 -11.14
C PHE A 99 -21.01 12.54 -11.51
N ILE A 100 -21.23 11.40 -12.18
CA ILE A 100 -20.16 10.54 -12.72
C ILE A 100 -20.40 10.43 -14.23
N ASN A 101 -19.43 10.88 -15.02
CA ASN A 101 -19.52 10.95 -16.48
C ASN A 101 -20.80 11.68 -16.96
N GLY A 102 -21.16 12.79 -16.29
CA GLY A 102 -22.35 13.58 -16.60
C GLY A 102 -23.69 12.95 -16.20
N GLN A 103 -23.70 11.81 -15.50
CA GLN A 103 -24.91 11.18 -14.98
C GLN A 103 -25.03 11.38 -13.46
N LEU A 104 -26.23 11.73 -12.98
CA LEU A 104 -26.50 11.87 -11.55
C LEU A 104 -26.34 10.51 -10.85
N ALA A 105 -25.37 10.42 -9.95
CA ALA A 105 -25.05 9.22 -9.18
C ALA A 105 -25.52 9.30 -7.72
N PHE A 106 -25.64 10.52 -7.19
CA PHE A 106 -26.12 10.78 -5.83
C PHE A 106 -26.71 12.19 -5.72
N GLU A 107 -27.75 12.33 -4.92
CA GLU A 107 -28.32 13.60 -4.48
C GLU A 107 -28.65 13.48 -2.99
N SER A 108 -28.23 14.47 -2.21
CA SER A 108 -28.48 14.47 -0.77
C SER A 108 -29.96 14.65 -0.47
N ASN A 109 -30.43 13.99 0.58
CA ASN A 109 -31.77 14.23 1.12
C ASN A 109 -31.66 15.12 2.37
N HIS A 110 -32.84 15.52 2.90
CA HIS A 110 -32.90 16.40 4.08
C HIS A 110 -32.09 15.91 5.28
N ARG A 111 -31.99 14.60 5.52
CA ARG A 111 -31.19 14.05 6.62
C ARG A 111 -29.71 14.28 6.39
N ASP A 112 -29.22 14.03 5.17
CA ASP A 112 -27.82 14.20 4.82
C ASP A 112 -27.39 15.67 4.93
N ASP A 113 -28.29 16.61 4.60
CA ASP A 113 -28.02 18.06 4.63
C ASP A 113 -27.91 18.64 6.05
N VAL A 114 -28.57 18.01 7.04
CA VAL A 114 -28.63 18.51 8.43
C VAL A 114 -27.82 17.67 9.42
N MET A 115 -27.29 16.52 9.00
CA MET A 115 -26.45 15.61 9.79
C MET A 115 -25.11 15.37 9.09
N PRO A 116 -24.12 16.28 9.23
CA PRO A 116 -22.81 16.15 8.61
C PRO A 116 -22.02 14.89 8.98
N GLU A 117 -22.38 14.22 10.08
CA GLU A 117 -21.83 12.93 10.49
C GLU A 117 -22.44 11.73 9.75
N SER A 118 -23.58 11.91 9.06
CA SER A 118 -24.20 10.89 8.24
C SER A 118 -23.25 10.46 7.13
N LYS A 119 -23.07 9.14 6.96
CA LYS A 119 -22.26 8.55 5.90
C LYS A 119 -23.19 7.86 4.90
N ALA A 120 -23.60 8.59 3.87
CA ALA A 120 -24.38 8.02 2.78
C ALA A 120 -23.45 7.21 1.85
N GLY A 121 -23.93 6.04 1.42
CA GLY A 121 -23.22 5.19 0.46
C GLY A 121 -23.76 5.38 -0.95
N LEU A 122 -22.87 5.44 -1.94
CA LEU A 122 -23.23 5.44 -3.35
C LEU A 122 -22.38 4.43 -4.12
N ARG A 123 -22.92 3.90 -5.22
CA ARG A 123 -22.23 2.98 -6.12
C ARG A 123 -22.03 3.66 -7.46
N GLY A 124 -20.79 4.07 -7.73
CA GLY A 124 -20.41 4.72 -8.98
C GLY A 124 -20.09 3.69 -10.05
N LYS A 125 -20.76 3.79 -11.20
CA LYS A 125 -20.44 3.01 -12.40
C LYS A 125 -19.31 3.70 -13.15
N LEU A 126 -18.23 2.97 -13.39
CA LEU A 126 -17.07 3.45 -14.12
C LEU A 126 -16.99 2.73 -15.46
N ARG A 127 -16.80 3.49 -16.54
CA ARG A 127 -16.41 2.93 -17.85
C ARG A 127 -14.92 2.62 -17.85
N GLN A 128 -14.48 1.75 -18.75
CA GLN A 128 -13.06 1.60 -19.04
C GLN A 128 -12.46 2.95 -19.47
N GLY A 129 -11.29 3.31 -18.94
CA GLY A 129 -10.59 4.56 -19.19
C GLY A 129 -10.89 5.65 -18.17
N TRP A 130 -10.83 6.91 -18.60
CA TRP A 130 -11.06 8.06 -17.72
C TRP A 130 -12.55 8.26 -17.38
N ASN A 131 -12.79 8.44 -16.09
CA ASN A 131 -14.09 8.73 -15.50
C ASN A 131 -14.04 10.06 -14.75
N PHE A 132 -14.95 10.97 -15.07
CA PHE A 132 -14.98 12.31 -14.50
C PHE A 132 -16.04 12.41 -13.41
N PHE A 133 -15.69 13.05 -12.31
CA PHE A 133 -16.55 13.28 -11.16
C PHE A 133 -16.75 14.77 -10.97
N VAL A 134 -18.01 15.20 -10.96
CA VAL A 134 -18.37 16.58 -10.62
C VAL A 134 -19.27 16.55 -9.40
N LEU A 135 -18.86 17.23 -8.34
CA LEU A 135 -19.69 17.47 -7.16
C LEU A 135 -20.18 18.90 -7.24
N ASP A 136 -21.49 19.09 -7.13
CA ASP A 136 -22.08 20.40 -6.98
C ASP A 136 -22.49 20.64 -5.53
N PHE A 137 -22.31 21.87 -5.07
CA PHE A 137 -22.62 22.27 -3.71
C PHE A 137 -23.39 23.58 -3.73
N GLU A 138 -24.48 23.63 -2.97
CA GLU A 138 -25.19 24.88 -2.69
C GLU A 138 -24.76 25.40 -1.31
N LYS A 139 -24.41 26.68 -1.21
CA LYS A 139 -24.12 27.31 0.09
C LYS A 139 -25.42 27.54 0.85
N THR A 140 -25.49 27.02 2.07
CA THR A 140 -26.58 27.23 3.01
C THR A 140 -26.06 27.86 4.31
N PRO A 141 -26.93 28.36 5.20
CA PRO A 141 -26.49 28.86 6.51
C PRO A 141 -25.72 27.83 7.35
N THR A 142 -25.92 26.52 7.10
CA THR A 142 -25.27 25.44 7.84
C THR A 142 -23.89 25.06 7.30
N GLY A 143 -23.59 25.36 6.03
CA GLY A 143 -22.31 25.02 5.43
C GLY A 143 -22.30 25.06 3.89
N CYS A 144 -21.19 24.60 3.32
CA CYS A 144 -21.06 24.31 1.89
C CYS A 144 -19.99 23.25 1.69
N GLY A 145 -20.31 22.20 0.94
CA GLY A 145 -19.36 21.14 0.59
C GLY A 145 -19.72 19.75 1.13
N ALA A 146 -18.75 18.84 1.09
CA ALA A 146 -18.91 17.48 1.61
C ALA A 146 -17.56 16.80 1.90
N LYS A 147 -17.58 15.71 2.66
CA LYS A 147 -16.51 14.70 2.70
C LYS A 147 -16.80 13.58 1.73
N PHE A 148 -15.98 13.40 0.70
CA PHE A 148 -16.21 12.43 -0.38
C PHE A 148 -14.97 11.56 -0.67
N GLY A 149 -15.17 10.25 -0.82
CA GLY A 149 -14.09 9.34 -1.20
C GLY A 149 -14.49 7.87 -1.17
N THR A 150 -13.52 6.98 -0.94
CA THR A 150 -13.75 5.53 -1.00
C THR A 150 -14.78 5.03 0.01
N GLY A 151 -15.52 3.98 -0.35
CA GLY A 151 -16.35 3.22 0.59
C GLY A 151 -15.58 2.17 1.39
N SER A 152 -14.33 1.87 1.04
CA SER A 152 -13.49 0.87 1.70
C SER A 152 -12.03 1.28 1.70
N VAL A 153 -11.55 1.78 2.84
CA VAL A 153 -10.14 2.20 3.06
C VAL A 153 -9.17 1.09 2.73
N LYS A 154 -9.41 -0.12 3.24
CA LYS A 154 -8.48 -1.25 3.04
C LYS A 154 -8.60 -1.88 1.67
N GLY A 155 -9.83 -2.15 1.24
CA GLY A 155 -10.10 -2.96 0.06
C GLY A 155 -9.97 -2.20 -1.26
N ALA A 156 -10.24 -0.89 -1.24
CA ALA A 156 -10.22 -0.05 -2.44
C ALA A 156 -9.86 1.40 -2.08
N PRO A 157 -8.66 1.67 -1.54
CA PRO A 157 -8.21 3.04 -1.37
C PRO A 157 -8.18 3.72 -2.74
N VAL A 158 -8.62 4.97 -2.81
CA VAL A 158 -8.60 5.77 -4.05
C VAL A 158 -7.95 7.12 -3.81
N HIS A 159 -7.28 7.62 -4.85
CA HIS A 159 -6.96 9.04 -5.03
C HIS A 159 -7.59 9.49 -6.35
N PHE A 160 -7.99 10.76 -6.38
CA PHE A 160 -8.49 11.40 -7.58
C PHE A 160 -7.38 12.26 -8.18
N LEU A 161 -7.42 12.44 -9.50
CA LEU A 161 -6.49 13.30 -10.21
C LEU A 161 -7.19 14.57 -10.68
N ALA A 162 -6.42 15.65 -10.77
CA ALA A 162 -6.90 16.89 -11.34
C ALA A 162 -7.34 16.64 -12.79
N PRO A 163 -8.52 17.16 -13.19
CA PRO A 163 -9.14 16.75 -14.44
C PRO A 163 -8.73 17.62 -15.64
N THR A 164 -8.02 18.72 -15.41
CA THR A 164 -7.69 19.72 -16.42
C THR A 164 -6.37 19.43 -17.12
N MET A 165 -6.21 19.89 -18.37
CA MET A 165 -4.98 19.66 -19.14
C MET A 165 -3.74 20.28 -18.47
N GLU A 166 -3.92 21.45 -17.86
CA GLU A 166 -2.85 22.22 -17.21
C GLU A 166 -2.38 21.60 -15.89
N ARG A 167 -3.16 20.66 -15.33
CA ARG A 167 -2.86 19.97 -14.08
C ARG A 167 -2.79 18.45 -14.25
N ASP A 168 -2.70 17.97 -15.49
CA ASP A 168 -2.73 16.55 -15.76
C ASP A 168 -1.63 15.81 -14.98
N GLY A 169 -2.01 14.71 -14.35
CA GLY A 169 -1.14 13.93 -13.48
C GLY A 169 -0.99 14.43 -12.04
N GLN A 170 -1.50 15.63 -11.69
CA GLN A 170 -1.54 16.10 -10.29
C GLN A 170 -2.60 15.34 -9.49
N GLU A 171 -2.31 15.07 -8.21
CA GLU A 171 -3.29 14.51 -7.29
C GLU A 171 -4.20 15.60 -6.72
N GLY A 172 -5.48 15.27 -6.59
CA GLY A 172 -6.48 16.09 -5.93
C GLY A 172 -7.62 16.51 -6.85
N TRP A 173 -8.39 17.49 -6.35
CA TRP A 173 -9.56 18.06 -7.01
C TRP A 173 -9.32 19.53 -7.32
N VAL A 174 -9.94 20.02 -8.39
CA VAL A 174 -10.10 21.46 -8.61
C VAL A 174 -11.49 21.88 -8.15
N TYR A 175 -11.65 23.13 -7.70
CA TYR A 175 -12.95 23.70 -7.39
C TYR A 175 -13.13 25.10 -7.97
N SER A 176 -14.36 25.42 -8.38
CA SER A 176 -14.67 26.68 -9.06
C SER A 176 -14.73 27.87 -8.10
N GLU A 177 -14.62 29.07 -8.64
CA GLU A 177 -15.15 30.27 -7.97
C GLU A 177 -16.69 30.18 -7.75
N PRO A 178 -17.26 30.98 -6.82
CA PRO A 178 -18.70 31.00 -6.57
C PRO A 178 -19.54 31.38 -7.80
N GLN A 179 -20.63 30.66 -8.03
CA GLN A 179 -21.56 30.86 -9.14
C GLN A 179 -22.92 31.34 -8.62
N HIS A 180 -23.55 32.28 -9.33
CA HIS A 180 -24.89 32.79 -8.99
C HIS A 180 -26.03 31.96 -9.59
N THR A 181 -25.76 31.23 -10.66
CA THR A 181 -26.73 30.37 -11.33
C THR A 181 -26.24 28.94 -11.26
N ARG A 182 -27.11 28.02 -10.82
CA ARG A 182 -26.81 26.59 -10.85
C ARG A 182 -26.76 26.12 -12.30
N TRP A 183 -25.67 25.46 -12.67
CA TRP A 183 -25.56 24.69 -13.90
C TRP A 183 -25.43 23.19 -13.59
N ILE A 184 -25.83 22.36 -14.54
CA ILE A 184 -25.85 20.91 -14.40
C ILE A 184 -24.85 20.28 -15.37
N PRO A 185 -23.91 19.44 -14.88
CA PRO A 185 -23.00 18.69 -15.73
C PRO A 185 -23.74 17.66 -16.59
N GLY A 186 -23.44 17.65 -17.89
CA GLY A 186 -23.75 16.56 -18.80
C GLY A 186 -25.21 16.36 -19.24
N ASN A 187 -25.57 15.12 -19.57
CA ASN A 187 -26.86 14.71 -20.14
C ASN A 187 -28.01 14.59 -19.12
N ALA A 188 -27.81 15.04 -17.87
CA ALA A 188 -28.91 15.22 -16.91
C ALA A 188 -29.95 16.29 -17.37
N LYS A 189 -29.77 16.84 -18.58
CA LYS A 189 -30.66 17.75 -19.31
C LYS A 189 -32.13 17.31 -19.37
N GLU A 190 -32.39 16.00 -19.41
CA GLU A 190 -33.77 15.48 -19.52
C GLU A 190 -34.60 15.69 -18.24
N VAL A 191 -33.96 15.92 -17.08
CA VAL A 191 -34.63 16.07 -15.78
C VAL A 191 -34.76 17.54 -15.36
N PHE A 192 -33.89 18.44 -15.81
CA PHE A 192 -33.74 19.79 -15.26
C PHE A 192 -33.64 20.90 -16.32
N SER A 193 -34.64 21.02 -17.19
CA SER A 193 -34.61 21.86 -18.41
C SER A 193 -34.37 23.38 -18.23
N HIS A 194 -34.43 23.92 -17.02
CA HIS A 194 -34.28 25.36 -16.74
C HIS A 194 -32.93 25.76 -16.11
N GLU A 195 -32.03 24.79 -15.83
CA GLU A 195 -30.77 24.97 -15.09
C GLU A 195 -29.52 24.58 -15.90
N ILE A 196 -29.57 24.66 -17.23
CA ILE A 196 -28.53 24.09 -18.12
C ILE A 196 -27.77 25.18 -18.86
N ASP A 197 -26.47 25.32 -18.58
CA ASP A 197 -25.52 25.96 -19.49
C ASP A 197 -25.00 24.91 -20.49
N SER A 198 -25.36 25.06 -21.77
CA SER A 198 -25.02 24.09 -22.82
C SER A 198 -23.53 24.02 -23.14
N LYS A 199 -22.75 25.07 -22.84
CA LYS A 199 -21.31 25.13 -23.09
C LYS A 199 -20.51 24.36 -22.03
N LEU A 200 -20.91 24.47 -20.77
CA LEU A 200 -20.27 23.74 -19.66
C LEU A 200 -20.64 22.25 -19.69
N ALA A 201 -21.87 21.91 -20.07
CA ALA A 201 -22.32 20.51 -20.11
C ALA A 201 -21.43 19.60 -20.97
N SER A 202 -20.99 20.05 -22.15
CA SER A 202 -20.15 19.24 -23.05
C SER A 202 -18.73 19.02 -22.52
N ILE A 203 -18.23 19.91 -21.65
CA ILE A 203 -16.90 19.79 -21.03
C ILE A 203 -16.84 18.61 -20.06
N PHE A 204 -17.94 18.32 -19.37
CA PHE A 204 -18.03 17.26 -18.36
C PHE A 204 -18.56 15.91 -18.90
N GLU A 205 -18.89 15.84 -20.19
CA GLU A 205 -19.30 14.61 -20.91
C GLU A 205 -18.11 13.93 -21.63
N GLY A 206 -17.00 14.64 -21.82
CA GLY A 206 -15.86 14.19 -22.62
C GLY A 206 -15.11 12.98 -22.06
N GLU A 207 -14.36 12.31 -22.92
CA GLU A 207 -13.37 11.27 -22.54
C GLU A 207 -11.98 11.85 -22.28
N THR A 208 -11.78 13.13 -22.58
CA THR A 208 -10.51 13.83 -22.47
C THR A 208 -10.60 15.00 -21.52
N SER A 209 -9.48 15.32 -20.87
CA SER A 209 -9.34 16.53 -20.06
C SER A 209 -9.60 17.78 -20.90
N ALA A 210 -10.38 18.72 -20.36
CA ALA A 210 -10.56 20.05 -20.95
C ALA A 210 -9.57 21.05 -20.34
N SER A 211 -9.33 22.15 -21.04
CA SER A 211 -8.53 23.26 -20.49
C SER A 211 -9.36 24.09 -19.52
N GLU A 212 -8.73 24.65 -18.48
CA GLU A 212 -9.40 25.57 -17.54
C GLU A 212 -9.96 26.78 -18.29
N ALA A 213 -9.21 27.31 -19.26
CA ALA A 213 -9.63 28.43 -20.10
C ALA A 213 -10.91 28.14 -20.89
N ALA A 214 -11.13 26.90 -21.34
CA ALA A 214 -12.33 26.54 -22.10
C ALA A 214 -13.61 26.60 -21.24
N THR A 215 -13.48 26.41 -19.93
CA THR A 215 -14.60 26.51 -18.99
C THR A 215 -15.08 27.95 -18.79
N GLY A 216 -14.19 28.93 -18.93
CA GLY A 216 -14.48 30.33 -18.62
C GLY A 216 -14.66 30.63 -17.14
N LEU A 217 -14.26 29.69 -16.25
CA LEU A 217 -14.31 29.83 -14.79
C LEU A 217 -12.89 29.94 -14.23
N THR A 218 -12.75 30.64 -13.11
CA THR A 218 -11.56 30.54 -12.27
C THR A 218 -11.59 29.25 -11.45
N TRP A 219 -10.50 28.48 -11.48
CA TRP A 219 -10.34 27.24 -10.73
C TRP A 219 -9.25 27.33 -9.66
N TYR A 220 -9.54 26.72 -8.52
CA TYR A 220 -8.66 26.63 -7.35
C TYR A 220 -8.28 25.17 -7.08
N PRO A 221 -7.17 24.89 -6.37
CA PRO A 221 -6.19 25.86 -5.83
C PRO A 221 -5.42 26.58 -6.95
N ARG A 222 -4.79 27.72 -6.63
CA ARG A 222 -4.06 28.53 -7.62
C ARG A 222 -2.96 27.71 -8.33
N ARG A 223 -2.83 27.91 -9.64
CA ARG A 223 -1.83 27.21 -10.48
C ARG A 223 -0.51 27.96 -10.59
N GLU A 224 -0.59 29.28 -10.65
CA GLU A 224 0.55 30.15 -10.95
C GLU A 224 0.91 30.99 -9.73
N TRP A 225 2.20 31.31 -9.62
CA TRP A 225 2.72 32.30 -8.69
C TRP A 225 2.15 33.68 -9.01
N SER A 226 1.90 34.50 -7.99
CA SER A 226 1.52 35.90 -8.18
C SER A 226 2.65 36.69 -8.85
N GLU A 227 2.34 37.85 -9.43
CA GLU A 227 3.36 38.72 -10.05
C GLU A 227 4.50 39.08 -9.07
N GLU A 228 4.18 39.25 -7.79
CA GLU A 228 5.17 39.52 -6.73
C GLU A 228 6.03 38.29 -6.41
N GLU A 229 5.42 37.10 -6.32
CA GLU A 229 6.15 35.85 -6.07
C GLU A 229 7.05 35.49 -7.25
N GLN A 230 6.65 35.79 -8.50
CA GLN A 230 7.48 35.57 -9.68
C GLN A 230 8.78 36.39 -9.68
N GLN A 231 8.84 37.51 -8.95
CA GLN A 231 10.07 38.29 -8.77
C GLN A 231 11.07 37.64 -7.81
N LEU A 232 10.64 36.66 -7.02
CA LEU A 232 11.53 35.92 -6.13
C LEU A 232 12.33 34.90 -6.95
N GLY A 233 13.58 34.66 -6.56
CA GLY A 233 14.35 33.51 -7.03
C GLY A 233 13.67 32.18 -6.66
N ALA A 234 14.04 31.09 -7.35
CA ALA A 234 13.36 29.79 -7.22
C ALA A 234 13.24 29.26 -5.77
N PHE A 235 14.30 29.39 -4.97
CA PHE A 235 14.26 29.02 -3.55
C PHE A 235 13.31 29.93 -2.76
N GLY A 236 13.32 31.23 -3.04
CA GLY A 236 12.35 32.19 -2.48
C GLY A 236 10.90 31.81 -2.79
N ARG A 237 10.58 31.43 -4.02
CA ARG A 237 9.22 30.99 -4.39
C ARG A 237 8.76 29.75 -3.62
N VAL A 238 9.62 28.73 -3.56
CA VAL A 238 9.28 27.43 -2.98
C VAL A 238 9.22 27.44 -1.45
N PHE A 239 10.08 28.25 -0.81
CA PHE A 239 10.28 28.23 0.65
C PHE A 239 9.86 29.51 1.37
N ASP A 240 9.78 30.66 0.68
CA ASP A 240 9.41 31.96 1.24
C ASP A 240 8.31 32.72 0.43
N PRO A 241 7.23 32.05 -0.06
CA PRO A 241 6.20 32.77 -0.80
C PRO A 241 5.55 33.81 0.12
N GLY A 242 5.43 35.06 -0.35
CA GLY A 242 4.99 36.20 0.45
C GLY A 242 3.60 35.97 1.07
N THR A 243 3.46 36.23 2.38
CA THR A 243 2.17 36.16 3.08
C THR A 243 1.22 37.28 2.63
N GLY A 244 0.30 36.96 1.72
CA GLY A 244 -0.94 37.69 1.52
C GLY A 244 -2.11 36.84 2.01
N ILE A 245 -2.89 37.36 2.96
CA ILE A 245 -4.09 36.78 3.60
C ILE A 245 -3.76 35.85 4.79
N GLY A 246 -4.05 36.34 6.00
CA GLY A 246 -3.68 35.70 7.25
C GLY A 246 -4.75 34.82 7.86
N GLU A 247 -4.37 34.03 8.87
CA GLU A 247 -5.21 33.81 10.04
C GLU A 247 -4.42 33.30 11.24
N LYS A 248 -5.05 33.49 12.40
CA LYS A 248 -4.55 33.34 13.76
C LYS A 248 -3.97 31.94 14.00
N ALA A 249 -2.77 31.91 14.58
CA ALA A 249 -2.31 30.77 15.34
C ALA A 249 -3.33 30.44 16.45
N THR A 250 -3.95 29.27 16.38
CA THR A 250 -4.61 28.64 17.52
C THR A 250 -3.54 28.23 18.52
N VAL A 251 -3.21 29.14 19.44
CA VAL A 251 -2.45 28.82 20.64
C VAL A 251 -3.30 27.87 21.48
N SER A 252 -2.83 26.64 21.70
CA SER A 252 -3.39 25.80 22.74
C SER A 252 -3.18 26.51 24.08
N ALA A 253 -4.29 26.82 24.75
CA ALA A 253 -4.27 27.43 26.06
C ALA A 253 -3.83 26.37 27.08
N ASP A 254 -2.51 26.20 27.26
CA ASP A 254 -1.89 25.65 28.46
C ASP A 254 -0.38 25.90 28.48
N ALA A 255 0.01 27.17 28.62
CA ALA A 255 1.36 27.53 29.06
C ALA A 255 1.26 28.70 30.04
N LYS A 256 1.49 28.39 31.32
CA LYS A 256 1.59 29.39 32.40
C LYS A 256 2.71 30.38 32.08
N ARG A 257 2.39 31.66 32.19
CA ARG A 257 3.33 32.79 32.13
C ARG A 257 4.46 32.63 33.14
N SER A 258 5.70 32.76 32.68
CA SER A 258 6.80 33.31 33.46
C SER A 258 7.44 34.41 32.63
N ASP A 259 7.35 35.64 33.14
CA ASP A 259 8.04 36.81 32.62
C ASP A 259 9.53 36.66 32.94
N ASP A 260 10.38 36.51 31.93
CA ASP A 260 11.77 36.93 31.97
C ASP A 260 12.27 37.13 30.53
N ALA A 261 12.72 38.35 30.27
CA ALA A 261 13.28 38.79 29.01
C ALA A 261 14.77 38.46 28.99
N ASP A 262 15.20 37.54 28.12
CA ASP A 262 16.60 37.46 27.71
C ASP A 262 16.77 36.86 26.30
N ALA A 263 17.82 37.30 25.62
CA ALA A 263 18.11 37.05 24.22
C ALA A 263 18.62 35.62 23.96
N SER A 264 17.78 34.75 23.38
CA SER A 264 18.22 33.56 22.63
C SER A 264 17.00 32.85 22.01
N ALA A 265 16.98 32.67 20.68
CA ALA A 265 16.22 31.60 19.99
C ALA A 265 16.43 31.69 18.46
N ASP A 266 17.58 31.20 17.98
CA ASP A 266 17.70 30.62 16.62
C ASP A 266 16.99 29.26 16.63
N THR A 267 15.67 29.25 16.73
CA THR A 267 14.86 28.03 16.58
C THR A 267 14.26 28.05 15.19
N LEU A 268 14.72 27.15 14.34
CA LEU A 268 14.01 26.77 13.12
C LEU A 268 12.65 26.22 13.56
N VAL A 269 11.59 27.03 13.45
CA VAL A 269 10.23 26.52 13.59
C VAL A 269 9.89 25.80 12.29
N THR A 270 10.26 24.52 12.21
CA THR A 270 9.80 23.61 11.16
C THR A 270 8.64 22.78 11.69
N SER A 271 7.51 23.43 11.95
CA SER A 271 6.25 22.75 12.25
C SER A 271 5.19 23.15 11.21
N ASP A 272 5.36 22.69 9.97
CA ASP A 272 4.34 22.49 8.93
C ASP A 272 3.27 23.61 8.72
N GLY A 273 3.53 24.84 9.16
CA GLY A 273 2.58 25.94 9.26
C GLY A 273 2.84 27.02 8.21
N TYR A 274 1.90 27.14 7.28
CA TYR A 274 1.87 28.13 6.21
C TYR A 274 2.06 29.57 6.76
N GLY A 275 3.12 30.25 6.30
CA GLY A 275 3.27 31.71 6.45
C GLY A 275 4.47 32.24 7.25
N VAL A 276 5.44 31.41 7.66
CA VAL A 276 6.68 31.91 8.31
C VAL A 276 7.82 31.96 7.28
N ARG A 277 8.47 33.13 7.14
CA ARG A 277 9.70 33.26 6.33
C ARG A 277 10.81 32.38 6.91
N CYS A 278 11.49 31.63 6.06
CA CYS A 278 12.66 30.83 6.42
C CYS A 278 13.72 31.69 7.12
N PRO A 279 14.38 31.18 8.17
CA PRO A 279 15.38 31.96 8.89
C PRO A 279 16.60 32.26 8.01
N PHE A 280 17.34 33.32 8.36
CA PHE A 280 18.60 33.62 7.68
C PHE A 280 19.60 32.48 7.91
N GLY A 281 20.34 32.11 6.86
CA GLY A 281 21.30 31.00 6.91
C GLY A 281 20.69 29.61 6.74
N ALA A 282 19.36 29.49 6.62
CA ALA A 282 18.70 28.25 6.20
C ALA A 282 19.21 27.82 4.83
N VAL A 283 19.40 26.52 4.63
CA VAL A 283 19.97 25.94 3.41
C VAL A 283 18.92 25.13 2.67
N ALA A 284 18.83 25.30 1.36
CA ALA A 284 17.98 24.52 0.48
C ALA A 284 18.80 23.95 -0.68
N LEU A 285 18.29 22.86 -1.24
CA LEU A 285 18.89 22.20 -2.39
C LEU A 285 17.89 22.11 -3.55
N ALA A 286 18.39 22.18 -4.77
CA ALA A 286 17.63 21.93 -5.98
C ALA A 286 18.30 20.83 -6.79
N TRP A 287 17.53 19.90 -7.34
CA TRP A 287 18.00 18.75 -8.11
C TRP A 287 17.34 18.70 -9.49
N SER A 288 18.16 18.51 -10.52
CA SER A 288 17.76 18.28 -11.90
C SER A 288 18.70 17.28 -12.58
N LYS A 289 18.40 16.94 -13.84
CA LYS A 289 19.27 16.12 -14.69
C LYS A 289 19.61 16.85 -15.98
N LEU A 290 20.84 16.66 -16.43
CA LEU A 290 21.31 17.15 -17.72
C LEU A 290 21.69 15.97 -18.60
N ASP A 291 21.05 15.82 -19.75
CA ASP A 291 21.37 14.82 -20.77
C ASP A 291 22.34 15.44 -21.78
N HIS A 292 23.55 14.89 -21.83
CA HIS A 292 24.61 15.30 -22.72
C HIS A 292 24.84 14.25 -23.81
N ARG A 293 24.47 14.61 -25.04
CA ARG A 293 24.48 13.72 -26.20
C ARG A 293 25.59 14.01 -27.21
N SER A 294 26.51 14.93 -26.90
CA SER A 294 27.64 15.20 -27.80
C SER A 294 28.58 14.01 -27.85
N THR A 295 28.90 13.56 -29.05
CA THR A 295 29.91 12.52 -29.32
C THR A 295 31.26 13.13 -29.71
N ALA A 296 31.39 14.46 -29.67
CA ALA A 296 32.60 15.18 -30.03
C ALA A 296 33.78 14.83 -29.11
N SER A 297 35.00 14.95 -29.66
CA SER A 297 36.24 14.72 -28.91
C SER A 297 36.52 15.79 -27.87
N GLU A 298 35.98 17.00 -28.06
CA GLU A 298 36.05 18.11 -27.10
C GLU A 298 34.71 18.20 -26.36
N ARG A 299 34.76 17.93 -25.05
CA ARG A 299 33.59 17.77 -24.16
C ARG A 299 33.37 18.99 -23.25
N LYS A 300 33.90 20.14 -23.64
CA LYS A 300 33.84 21.33 -22.79
C LYS A 300 32.44 21.89 -22.76
N VAL A 301 31.98 22.13 -21.54
CA VAL A 301 30.68 22.68 -21.23
C VAL A 301 30.88 23.94 -20.39
N THR A 302 30.27 25.03 -20.82
CA THR A 302 30.25 26.31 -20.12
C THR A 302 28.98 26.39 -19.29
N TRP A 303 29.15 26.52 -17.98
CA TRP A 303 28.08 26.67 -17.00
C TRP A 303 28.06 28.12 -16.57
N LYS A 304 26.95 28.82 -16.79
CA LYS A 304 26.84 30.24 -16.45
C LYS A 304 25.46 30.57 -15.93
N GLY A 305 25.36 31.67 -15.20
CA GLY A 305 24.06 32.08 -14.67
C GLY A 305 24.16 33.13 -13.60
N LEU A 306 23.00 33.40 -13.01
CA LEU A 306 22.86 34.32 -11.88
C LEU A 306 22.49 33.53 -10.64
N HIS A 307 22.98 33.98 -9.49
CA HIS A 307 22.52 33.46 -8.21
C HIS A 307 22.28 34.60 -7.21
N GLU A 308 21.37 34.33 -6.31
CA GLU A 308 21.11 35.09 -5.09
C GLU A 308 21.26 34.13 -3.92
N GLY A 309 21.88 34.59 -2.83
CA GLY A 309 22.27 33.69 -1.75
C GLY A 309 23.64 33.05 -2.00
N THR A 310 24.10 32.24 -1.05
CA THR A 310 25.31 31.43 -1.29
C THR A 310 25.01 30.44 -2.41
N PHE A 311 26.02 30.06 -3.19
CA PHE A 311 25.81 29.16 -4.33
C PHE A 311 26.92 28.13 -4.44
N LYS A 312 26.53 26.86 -4.47
CA LYS A 312 27.40 25.74 -4.81
C LYS A 312 26.72 24.88 -5.86
N LEU A 313 27.48 24.49 -6.88
CA LEU A 313 27.02 23.64 -7.97
C LEU A 313 27.77 22.31 -7.91
N TYR A 314 27.02 21.22 -7.94
CA TYR A 314 27.53 19.85 -7.94
C TYR A 314 27.06 19.11 -9.19
N VAL A 315 27.95 18.28 -9.75
CA VAL A 315 27.67 17.38 -10.88
C VAL A 315 28.07 15.97 -10.45
N ASP A 316 27.12 15.03 -10.49
CA ASP A 316 27.29 13.64 -10.03
C ASP A 316 27.90 13.56 -8.61
N GLY A 317 27.43 14.45 -7.72
CA GLY A 317 27.92 14.56 -6.35
C GLY A 317 29.28 15.25 -6.17
N ASN A 318 29.97 15.61 -7.26
CA ASN A 318 31.26 16.30 -7.21
C ASN A 318 31.08 17.82 -7.25
N LEU A 319 31.77 18.53 -6.36
CA LEU A 319 31.73 20.00 -6.34
C LEU A 319 32.37 20.57 -7.61
N LEU A 320 31.57 21.28 -8.40
CA LEU A 320 32.01 21.94 -9.63
C LEU A 320 32.40 23.40 -9.37
N TYR A 321 31.57 24.13 -8.62
CA TYR A 321 31.76 25.56 -8.39
C TYR A 321 31.22 25.99 -7.03
N THR A 322 31.86 26.99 -6.42
CA THR A 322 31.38 27.72 -5.24
C THR A 322 31.55 29.21 -5.51
N SER A 323 30.51 29.99 -5.24
CA SER A 323 30.60 31.45 -5.33
C SER A 323 31.20 32.05 -4.07
N ASP A 324 32.09 33.03 -4.24
CA ASP A 324 32.65 33.85 -3.15
C ASP A 324 31.77 35.07 -2.83
N GLN A 325 30.66 35.25 -3.54
CA GLN A 325 29.74 36.38 -3.39
C GLN A 325 28.37 35.89 -2.87
N GLU A 326 27.63 36.78 -2.20
CA GLU A 326 26.25 36.51 -1.74
C GLU A 326 25.19 36.69 -2.85
N GLN A 327 25.60 37.21 -4.00
CA GLN A 327 24.81 37.34 -5.23
C GLN A 327 25.77 37.67 -6.39
N GLY A 328 25.44 37.25 -7.61
CA GLY A 328 26.21 37.65 -8.78
C GLY A 328 26.07 36.73 -9.98
N TYR A 329 26.84 37.06 -11.01
CA TYR A 329 27.04 36.24 -12.19
C TYR A 329 28.21 35.29 -11.97
N PHE A 330 28.09 34.06 -12.46
CA PHE A 330 29.19 33.11 -12.52
C PHE A 330 29.29 32.52 -13.92
N GLU A 331 30.50 32.08 -14.27
CA GLU A 331 30.80 31.36 -15.49
C GLU A 331 31.98 30.43 -15.22
N VAL A 332 31.81 29.14 -15.49
CA VAL A 332 32.84 28.12 -15.32
C VAL A 332 32.80 27.13 -16.48
N GLU A 333 33.98 26.79 -17.00
CA GLU A 333 34.13 25.77 -18.03
C GLU A 333 34.60 24.46 -17.41
N LYS A 334 33.93 23.37 -17.77
CA LYS A 334 34.33 22.02 -17.34
C LYS A 334 33.95 20.99 -18.38
N GLU A 335 34.74 19.93 -18.45
CA GLU A 335 34.38 18.76 -19.24
C GLU A 335 33.20 18.02 -18.61
N LEU A 336 32.26 17.59 -19.45
CA LEU A 336 31.13 16.74 -19.07
C LEU A 336 31.11 15.51 -19.97
N ASP A 337 31.03 14.32 -19.38
CA ASP A 337 30.99 13.08 -20.16
C ASP A 337 29.68 12.93 -20.94
N TYR A 338 29.66 12.00 -21.90
CA TYR A 338 28.41 11.62 -22.57
C TYR A 338 27.52 10.85 -21.61
N GLY A 339 26.26 11.23 -21.49
CA GLY A 339 25.29 10.55 -20.63
C GLY A 339 24.36 11.52 -19.89
N VAL A 340 23.67 10.98 -18.88
CA VAL A 340 22.76 11.74 -18.02
C VAL A 340 23.45 11.98 -16.69
N HIS A 341 23.52 13.26 -16.31
CA HIS A 341 24.24 13.71 -15.12
C HIS A 341 23.30 14.34 -14.10
N ASP A 342 23.53 14.06 -12.82
CA ASP A 342 22.77 14.65 -11.72
C ASP A 342 23.34 16.01 -11.35
N ILE A 343 22.49 17.04 -11.41
CA ILE A 343 22.86 18.42 -11.11
C ILE A 343 22.21 18.82 -9.79
N VAL A 344 23.03 19.17 -8.80
CA VAL A 344 22.56 19.60 -7.48
C VAL A 344 23.09 20.98 -7.16
N ILE A 345 22.19 21.89 -6.83
CA ILE A 345 22.51 23.25 -6.37
C ILE A 345 22.24 23.32 -4.88
N VAL A 346 23.18 23.88 -4.12
CA VAL A 346 23.03 24.14 -2.68
C VAL A 346 23.11 25.64 -2.44
N SER A 347 22.09 26.19 -1.80
CA SER A 347 22.02 27.62 -1.49
C SER A 347 21.56 27.90 -0.08
N ALA A 348 22.22 28.86 0.59
CA ALA A 348 21.83 29.37 1.89
C ALA A 348 21.18 30.75 1.76
N ARG A 349 20.08 30.94 2.49
CA ARG A 349 19.28 32.16 2.51
C ARG A 349 20.08 33.33 3.09
N THR A 350 20.25 34.39 2.31
CA THR A 350 20.86 35.65 2.78
C THR A 350 19.80 36.65 3.24
N ARG A 351 20.23 37.84 3.66
CA ARG A 351 19.31 38.92 4.07
C ARG A 351 18.49 39.54 2.94
N LYS A 352 18.88 39.30 1.68
CA LYS A 352 18.23 39.88 0.51
C LYS A 352 17.28 38.90 -0.16
N ALA A 353 17.84 37.86 -0.78
CA ALA A 353 17.11 36.87 -1.54
C ALA A 353 17.93 35.57 -1.65
N TRP A 354 17.31 34.55 -2.24
CA TRP A 354 17.97 33.31 -2.61
C TRP A 354 17.29 32.64 -3.79
N GLY A 355 18.09 32.12 -4.70
CA GLY A 355 17.65 31.59 -5.98
C GLY A 355 18.78 31.49 -6.96
N PHE A 356 18.49 30.94 -8.13
CA PHE A 356 19.45 30.82 -9.21
C PHE A 356 18.73 30.75 -10.54
N ASP A 357 19.47 31.14 -11.57
CA ASP A 357 19.26 30.78 -12.96
C ASP A 357 20.53 30.09 -13.45
N LEU A 358 20.38 28.98 -14.17
CA LEU A 358 21.50 28.20 -14.67
C LEU A 358 21.31 27.89 -16.15
N GLU A 359 22.25 28.33 -16.96
CA GLU A 359 22.38 28.03 -18.37
C GLU A 359 23.63 27.18 -18.58
N VAL A 360 23.53 26.21 -19.48
CA VAL A 360 24.62 25.28 -19.77
C VAL A 360 24.77 25.20 -21.29
N LEU A 361 25.98 25.47 -21.77
CA LEU A 361 26.30 25.59 -23.19
C LEU A 361 27.43 24.65 -23.57
N THR A 362 27.39 24.14 -24.80
CA THR A 362 28.51 23.44 -25.44
C THR A 362 29.23 24.36 -26.42
N GLU A 363 30.46 23.98 -26.83
CA GLU A 363 31.19 24.67 -27.91
C GLU A 363 30.46 24.64 -29.26
N ASP A 364 29.51 23.70 -29.45
CA ASP A 364 28.50 23.82 -30.49
C ASP A 364 27.49 24.90 -30.06
N GLU A 365 27.62 26.11 -30.64
CA GLU A 365 26.79 27.30 -30.32
C GLU A 365 25.28 27.06 -30.48
N THR A 366 24.88 25.96 -31.11
CA THR A 366 23.48 25.55 -31.28
C THR A 366 22.85 24.99 -30.00
N GLY A 367 23.65 24.50 -29.03
CA GLY A 367 23.17 23.94 -27.76
C GLY A 367 22.36 22.64 -27.89
N GLU A 368 22.20 22.10 -29.10
CA GLU A 368 21.32 20.95 -29.38
C GLU A 368 21.79 19.64 -28.71
N ALA A 369 23.05 19.58 -28.28
CA ALA A 369 23.64 18.42 -27.61
C ALA A 369 23.31 18.32 -26.11
N LEU A 370 22.79 19.39 -25.48
CA LEU A 370 22.43 19.42 -24.06
C LEU A 370 20.93 19.59 -23.90
N THR A 371 20.32 18.76 -23.05
CA THR A 371 18.89 18.88 -22.75
C THR A 371 18.65 18.70 -21.27
N TRP A 372 17.96 19.68 -20.67
CA TRP A 372 17.44 19.53 -19.31
C TRP A 372 16.38 18.43 -19.25
N ALA A 373 16.60 17.46 -18.38
CA ALA A 373 15.68 16.38 -18.09
C ALA A 373 15.12 16.54 -16.67
N ARG A 374 13.92 16.01 -16.45
CA ARG A 374 13.38 15.92 -15.09
C ARG A 374 14.27 14.97 -14.27
N PRO A 375 14.54 15.26 -12.98
CA PRO A 375 15.38 14.40 -12.13
C PRO A 375 14.79 12.99 -11.97
N TYR A 376 13.45 12.93 -11.96
CA TYR A 376 12.66 11.71 -11.86
C TYR A 376 11.32 11.88 -12.60
N PRO A 377 10.68 10.81 -13.11
CA PRO A 377 9.33 10.88 -13.66
C PRO A 377 8.31 11.19 -12.55
N VAL A 378 8.04 12.48 -12.36
CA VAL A 378 6.99 13.00 -11.47
C VAL A 378 5.84 13.51 -12.31
N GLU A 379 4.66 12.91 -12.11
CA GLU A 379 3.42 13.30 -12.77
C GLU A 379 2.92 14.65 -12.24
N GLY A 380 2.43 15.51 -13.13
CA GLY A 380 1.99 16.86 -12.79
C GLY A 380 3.14 17.87 -12.52
N LEU A 381 4.40 17.47 -12.70
CA LEU A 381 5.54 18.38 -12.63
C LEU A 381 5.68 19.19 -13.92
N THR A 382 5.67 20.52 -13.81
CA THR A 382 5.79 21.42 -14.96
C THR A 382 7.24 21.84 -15.27
N GLY A 383 8.11 21.86 -14.26
CA GLY A 383 9.53 22.25 -14.41
C GLY A 383 10.51 21.08 -14.52
N HIS A 384 11.80 21.42 -14.50
CA HIS A 384 12.92 20.47 -14.55
C HIS A 384 13.61 20.27 -13.19
N TRP A 385 13.14 20.94 -12.14
CA TRP A 385 13.79 20.95 -10.83
C TRP A 385 12.86 20.44 -9.73
N LEU A 386 13.44 19.67 -8.81
CA LEU A 386 12.86 19.35 -7.50
C LEU A 386 13.64 20.08 -6.40
N TYR A 387 12.95 20.49 -5.35
CA TYR A 387 13.51 21.34 -4.30
C TYR A 387 13.38 20.67 -2.94
N LEU A 388 14.41 20.80 -2.11
CA LEU A 388 14.53 20.15 -0.82
C LEU A 388 14.99 21.14 0.27
N GLY A 389 14.45 21.02 1.47
CA GLY A 389 14.72 21.89 2.61
C GLY A 389 13.48 22.66 3.10
N PRO A 390 13.66 23.78 3.82
CA PRO A 390 14.95 24.30 4.29
C PRO A 390 15.56 23.44 5.41
N PHE A 391 16.89 23.51 5.56
CA PHE A 391 17.67 22.85 6.60
C PHE A 391 18.50 23.85 7.39
N SER A 392 18.80 23.55 8.65
CA SER A 392 19.96 24.13 9.34
C SER A 392 21.25 23.64 8.69
N LYS A 393 22.34 24.39 8.90
CA LYS A 393 23.66 24.06 8.31
C LYS A 393 24.17 22.67 8.69
N ASP A 394 23.81 22.18 9.88
CA ASP A 394 24.30 20.91 10.39
C ASP A 394 23.46 19.70 9.91
N HIS A 395 22.26 19.94 9.36
CA HIS A 395 21.34 18.90 8.88
C HIS A 395 21.19 18.87 7.35
N VAL A 396 22.03 19.61 6.62
CA VAL A 396 22.00 19.61 5.15
C VAL A 396 22.41 18.22 4.63
N PRO A 397 21.57 17.54 3.84
CA PRO A 397 21.93 16.26 3.28
C PRO A 397 23.13 16.40 2.32
N PRO A 398 24.02 15.40 2.27
CA PRO A 398 25.12 15.41 1.31
C PRO A 398 24.59 15.48 -0.13
N PRO A 399 25.15 16.31 -1.03
CA PRO A 399 24.65 16.48 -2.39
C PRO A 399 24.55 15.19 -3.21
N GLN A 400 25.45 14.22 -2.96
CA GLN A 400 25.41 12.91 -3.61
C GLN A 400 24.24 12.03 -3.17
N ASP A 401 23.63 12.30 -2.01
CA ASP A 401 22.46 11.56 -1.51
C ASP A 401 21.14 12.15 -1.99
N VAL A 402 21.15 13.37 -2.53
CA VAL A 402 19.95 14.06 -3.03
C VAL A 402 19.29 13.27 -4.18
N PRO A 403 19.98 12.70 -5.17
CA PRO A 403 19.34 12.03 -6.33
C PRO A 403 18.56 10.71 -6.06
N HIS A 404 17.80 10.65 -4.98
CA HIS A 404 17.00 9.52 -4.51
C HIS A 404 15.58 9.97 -4.14
N MET A 405 14.58 9.17 -4.53
CA MET A 405 13.17 9.43 -4.20
C MET A 405 12.66 8.56 -3.04
N ASP A 406 13.45 7.60 -2.57
CA ASP A 406 13.00 6.53 -1.67
C ASP A 406 13.30 6.78 -0.18
N ARG A 407 13.57 8.04 0.21
CA ARG A 407 13.94 8.39 1.58
C ARG A 407 13.47 9.79 1.99
N LEU A 408 13.41 10.02 3.30
CA LEU A 408 13.32 11.36 3.87
C LEU A 408 14.70 12.00 3.99
N PHE A 409 14.72 13.32 4.07
CA PHE A 409 15.94 14.10 4.23
C PHE A 409 15.85 15.01 5.46
N GLY A 410 16.99 15.27 6.10
CA GLY A 410 17.07 16.04 7.35
C GLY A 410 16.84 15.19 8.59
N GLU A 411 16.92 15.82 9.76
CA GLU A 411 16.80 15.16 11.07
C GLU A 411 15.76 15.86 11.95
N GLY A 412 15.20 15.13 12.91
CA GLY A 412 14.22 15.66 13.87
C GLY A 412 13.04 16.37 13.20
N GLU A 413 12.81 17.63 13.58
CA GLU A 413 11.73 18.47 13.05
C GLU A 413 12.01 18.99 11.64
N GLU A 414 13.25 18.96 11.16
CA GLU A 414 13.64 19.42 9.82
C GLU A 414 13.44 18.33 8.75
N ARG A 415 12.97 17.15 9.14
CA ARG A 415 12.65 16.07 8.20
C ARG A 415 11.67 16.56 7.15
N THR A 416 12.08 16.49 5.88
CA THR A 416 11.30 16.95 4.74
C THR A 416 11.47 16.03 3.54
N TYR A 417 10.61 16.27 2.56
CA TYR A 417 10.63 15.64 1.26
C TYR A 417 10.48 16.69 0.15
N TYR A 418 10.46 16.25 -1.11
CA TYR A 418 10.52 17.12 -2.28
C TYR A 418 9.33 18.05 -2.45
N ARG A 419 9.64 19.25 -2.95
CA ARG A 419 8.70 20.27 -3.44
C ARG A 419 8.96 20.56 -4.91
N ALA A 420 7.98 21.16 -5.58
CA ALA A 420 8.12 21.70 -6.93
C ALA A 420 8.00 23.23 -6.89
N ASP A 421 8.54 23.90 -7.91
CA ASP A 421 8.37 25.34 -8.14
C ASP A 421 6.98 25.65 -8.71
N GLN A 422 5.97 25.34 -7.91
CA GLN A 422 4.56 25.63 -8.13
C GLN A 422 3.93 25.99 -6.76
N PRO A 423 2.90 26.86 -6.72
CA PRO A 423 2.24 27.23 -5.48
C PRO A 423 1.82 26.01 -4.67
N ALA A 424 2.27 25.96 -3.41
CA ALA A 424 1.93 24.90 -2.46
C ALA A 424 2.14 23.46 -2.98
N ALA A 425 3.09 23.23 -3.89
CA ALA A 425 3.32 21.90 -4.43
C ALA A 425 4.18 21.02 -3.52
N ARG A 426 3.76 19.77 -3.34
CA ARG A 426 4.48 18.68 -2.66
C ARG A 426 4.56 17.48 -3.57
N ILE A 427 5.67 16.74 -3.52
CA ILE A 427 5.79 15.48 -4.25
C ILE A 427 5.42 14.34 -3.30
N ARG A 428 4.60 13.40 -3.75
CA ARG A 428 4.16 12.25 -2.95
C ARG A 428 4.19 10.95 -3.75
N PRO A 429 4.51 9.80 -3.12
CA PRO A 429 4.47 8.49 -3.76
C PRO A 429 3.04 7.89 -3.75
N TYR A 430 2.67 7.22 -4.84
CA TYR A 430 1.40 6.51 -5.02
C TYR A 430 1.65 5.12 -5.59
N LEU A 431 0.91 4.13 -5.09
CA LEU A 431 0.92 2.78 -5.64
C LEU A 431 -0.24 2.60 -6.61
N GLU A 432 0.07 2.55 -7.89
CA GLU A 432 -0.92 2.40 -8.97
C GLU A 432 -0.81 1.02 -9.67
N SER A 433 0.18 0.23 -9.29
CA SER A 433 0.29 -1.17 -9.67
C SER A 433 -0.81 -2.00 -9.01
N ARG A 434 -1.26 -3.06 -9.70
CA ARG A 434 -2.34 -3.92 -9.19
C ARG A 434 -1.95 -4.66 -7.91
N LEU A 435 -0.81 -5.37 -7.92
CA LEU A 435 -0.34 -6.19 -6.79
C LEU A 435 1.11 -5.93 -6.39
N TYR A 436 2.03 -5.71 -7.35
CA TYR A 436 3.46 -5.55 -7.03
C TYR A 436 3.71 -4.32 -6.16
N GLY A 437 4.47 -4.44 -5.07
CA GLY A 437 4.70 -3.35 -4.12
C GLY A 437 3.50 -3.02 -3.21
N LYS A 438 2.44 -3.84 -3.22
CA LYS A 438 1.30 -3.73 -2.29
C LYS A 438 1.54 -4.56 -1.04
N TRP A 439 1.16 -4.01 0.11
CA TRP A 439 1.20 -4.68 1.40
C TRP A 439 -0.20 -5.15 1.85
N ASN A 440 -0.45 -6.47 1.86
CA ASN A 440 -1.64 -7.09 2.44
C ASN A 440 -1.43 -8.59 2.69
N TYR A 441 -2.09 -9.19 3.70
CA TYR A 441 -1.80 -10.56 4.08
C TYR A 441 -1.89 -11.60 2.94
N PRO A 442 -2.87 -11.58 2.01
CA PRO A 442 -2.93 -12.58 0.94
C PRO A 442 -1.70 -12.54 0.05
N LEU A 443 -1.19 -11.34 -0.25
CA LEU A 443 0.08 -11.17 -0.96
C LEU A 443 1.26 -11.66 -0.14
N GLY A 444 1.28 -11.38 1.17
CA GLY A 444 2.30 -11.93 2.08
C GLY A 444 2.42 -13.45 1.96
N VAL A 445 1.30 -14.17 1.88
CA VAL A 445 1.29 -15.62 1.67
C VAL A 445 1.82 -16.00 0.29
N THR A 446 1.34 -15.31 -0.75
CA THR A 446 1.79 -15.57 -2.14
C THR A 446 3.30 -15.42 -2.28
N LEU A 447 3.86 -14.34 -1.74
CA LEU A 447 5.28 -14.06 -1.77
C LEU A 447 6.07 -15.09 -0.96
N TYR A 448 5.54 -15.59 0.16
CA TYR A 448 6.17 -16.68 0.91
C TYR A 448 6.32 -17.95 0.07
N GLY A 449 5.26 -18.35 -0.64
CA GLY A 449 5.31 -19.50 -1.53
C GLY A 449 6.29 -19.33 -2.70
N ILE A 450 6.36 -18.12 -3.28
CA ILE A 450 7.32 -17.80 -4.35
C ILE A 450 8.77 -17.86 -3.81
N LEU A 451 9.00 -17.28 -2.63
CA LEU A 451 10.31 -17.26 -1.98
C LEU A 451 10.81 -18.68 -1.69
N GLU A 452 9.99 -19.53 -1.08
CA GLU A 452 10.35 -20.91 -0.78
C GLU A 452 10.45 -21.76 -2.05
N THR A 453 9.68 -21.47 -3.11
CA THR A 453 9.86 -22.11 -4.43
C THR A 453 11.20 -21.75 -5.04
N GLY A 454 11.61 -20.47 -4.93
CA GLY A 454 12.92 -20.01 -5.36
C GLY A 454 14.05 -20.76 -4.67
N ARG A 455 13.93 -21.01 -3.36
CA ARG A 455 14.89 -21.83 -2.60
C ARG A 455 14.89 -23.29 -3.05
N GLU A 456 13.73 -23.92 -3.10
CA GLU A 456 13.59 -25.34 -3.42
C GLU A 456 14.13 -25.67 -4.82
N LEU A 457 13.86 -24.79 -5.79
CA LEU A 457 14.25 -24.99 -7.19
C LEU A 457 15.59 -24.33 -7.56
N SER A 458 16.29 -23.72 -6.60
CA SER A 458 17.52 -22.95 -6.83
C SER A 458 17.36 -21.87 -7.91
N ARG A 459 16.29 -21.06 -7.79
CA ARG A 459 15.91 -19.97 -8.71
C ARG A 459 16.06 -18.60 -8.03
N PRO A 460 17.23 -17.94 -8.14
CA PRO A 460 17.48 -16.67 -7.48
C PRO A 460 16.54 -15.56 -7.97
N ASP A 461 16.11 -15.61 -9.23
CA ASP A 461 15.18 -14.63 -9.81
C ASP A 461 13.80 -14.62 -9.12
N TYR A 462 13.34 -15.76 -8.59
CA TYR A 462 12.11 -15.83 -7.80
C TYR A 462 12.29 -15.20 -6.41
N ILE A 463 13.44 -15.44 -5.79
CA ILE A 463 13.81 -14.84 -4.50
C ILE A 463 13.93 -13.33 -4.65
N GLU A 464 14.63 -12.85 -5.66
CA GLU A 464 14.79 -11.43 -5.98
C GLU A 464 13.46 -10.76 -6.27
N TYR A 465 12.57 -11.39 -7.04
CA TYR A 465 11.24 -10.83 -7.30
C TYR A 465 10.45 -10.59 -6.00
N ALA A 466 10.38 -11.61 -5.12
CA ALA A 466 9.66 -11.50 -3.86
C ALA A 466 10.34 -10.53 -2.89
N ALA A 467 11.66 -10.58 -2.78
CA ALA A 467 12.43 -9.69 -1.92
C ALA A 467 12.32 -8.22 -2.35
N ASP A 468 12.40 -7.93 -3.64
CA ASP A 468 12.30 -6.56 -4.17
C ASP A 468 10.90 -5.97 -3.97
N HIS A 469 9.84 -6.79 -4.09
CA HIS A 469 8.47 -6.37 -3.75
C HIS A 469 8.39 -5.91 -2.30
N ILE A 470 8.91 -6.72 -1.38
CA ILE A 470 8.87 -6.47 0.06
C ILE A 470 9.77 -5.27 0.42
N GLU A 471 10.94 -5.17 -0.20
CA GLU A 471 11.87 -4.05 -0.02
C GLU A 471 11.26 -2.72 -0.49
N GLN A 472 10.50 -2.69 -1.59
CA GLN A 472 9.77 -1.48 -1.99
C GLN A 472 8.77 -1.04 -0.92
N CYS A 473 8.12 -1.97 -0.22
CA CYS A 473 7.22 -1.65 0.88
C CYS A 473 8.01 -1.08 2.08
N THR A 474 9.03 -1.81 2.53
CA THR A 474 9.76 -1.52 3.77
C THR A 474 10.69 -0.32 3.67
N SER A 475 11.37 -0.12 2.53
CA SER A 475 12.27 1.03 2.31
C SER A 475 11.53 2.38 2.29
N LEU A 476 10.25 2.39 1.93
CA LEU A 476 9.41 3.59 1.91
C LEU A 476 8.64 3.80 3.21
N ASP A 477 8.71 2.89 4.17
CA ASP A 477 7.85 2.93 5.37
C ASP A 477 8.02 4.22 6.16
N GLU A 478 9.26 4.66 6.38
CA GLU A 478 9.55 5.89 7.11
C GLU A 478 8.97 7.13 6.39
N LEU A 479 9.20 7.22 5.07
CA LEU A 479 8.66 8.29 4.22
C LEU A 479 7.14 8.33 4.29
N VAL A 480 6.48 7.18 4.19
CA VAL A 480 5.03 7.07 4.22
C VAL A 480 4.46 7.46 5.58
N MET A 481 5.10 7.06 6.68
CA MET A 481 4.68 7.43 8.03
C MET A 481 4.80 8.96 8.25
N TRP A 482 5.85 9.58 7.72
CA TRP A 482 6.02 11.04 7.75
C TRP A 482 5.00 11.76 6.86
N ASP A 483 4.81 11.28 5.64
CA ASP A 483 3.89 11.82 4.65
C ASP A 483 2.45 11.76 5.16
N SER A 484 2.05 10.63 5.75
CA SER A 484 0.70 10.44 6.25
C SER A 484 0.34 11.40 7.39
N LYS A 485 1.30 11.68 8.29
CA LYS A 485 1.09 12.64 9.38
C LYS A 485 0.89 14.08 8.90
N ARG A 486 1.46 14.43 7.73
CA ARG A 486 1.47 15.80 7.19
C ARG A 486 0.43 16.06 6.12
N HIS A 487 0.15 15.04 5.31
CA HIS A 487 -0.64 15.15 4.09
C HIS A 487 -1.82 14.14 4.09
N GLY A 488 -2.13 13.58 5.26
CA GLY A 488 -3.32 12.77 5.50
C GLY A 488 -3.19 11.32 5.02
N ALA A 489 -4.12 10.85 4.19
CA ALA A 489 -4.08 9.46 3.71
C ALA A 489 -2.79 9.17 2.93
N PRO A 490 -2.05 8.08 3.25
CA PRO A 490 -0.84 7.73 2.50
C PRO A 490 -1.20 7.25 1.08
N GLY A 491 -0.34 7.55 0.09
CA GLY A 491 -0.52 7.11 -1.30
C GLY A 491 -0.06 5.67 -1.58
N ILE A 492 0.73 5.08 -0.70
CA ILE A 492 1.28 3.72 -0.77
C ILE A 492 1.29 3.10 0.64
N ASN A 493 1.40 1.77 0.75
CA ASN A 493 1.58 1.05 2.02
C ASN A 493 0.50 1.36 3.07
N HIS A 494 -0.72 1.67 2.67
CA HIS A 494 -1.76 2.15 3.58
C HIS A 494 -2.06 1.20 4.74
N GLN A 495 -2.04 -0.11 4.50
CA GLN A 495 -2.23 -1.11 5.56
C GLN A 495 -1.04 -1.20 6.51
N LEU A 496 0.19 -1.04 5.99
CA LEU A 496 1.38 -1.01 6.85
C LEU A 496 1.49 0.31 7.63
N ALA A 497 1.05 1.44 7.07
CA ALA A 497 1.10 2.75 7.71
C ALA A 497 -0.03 2.96 8.73
N LEU A 498 -1.20 2.37 8.47
CA LEU A 498 -2.42 2.51 9.28
C LEU A 498 -2.85 1.14 9.83
N ILE A 499 -1.92 0.44 10.49
CA ILE A 499 -2.19 -0.87 11.10
C ILE A 499 -3.31 -0.70 12.13
N ASP A 500 -4.44 -1.38 11.91
CA ASP A 500 -5.55 -1.42 12.86
C ASP A 500 -6.07 -2.85 13.09
N SER A 501 -5.40 -3.85 12.50
CA SER A 501 -5.73 -5.26 12.64
C SER A 501 -4.52 -6.17 12.40
N LEU A 502 -4.62 -7.40 12.90
CA LEU A 502 -3.65 -8.47 12.60
C LEU A 502 -3.51 -8.73 11.09
N ASP A 503 -4.61 -8.61 10.33
CA ASP A 503 -4.66 -8.81 8.87
C ASP A 503 -3.74 -7.83 8.11
N ASP A 504 -3.44 -6.66 8.70
CA ASP A 504 -2.60 -5.64 8.08
C ASP A 504 -1.11 -5.90 8.27
N CYS A 505 -0.70 -6.79 9.19
CA CYS A 505 0.69 -6.85 9.62
C CYS A 505 1.27 -8.27 9.73
N GLY A 506 0.68 -9.18 10.51
CA GLY A 506 1.45 -10.34 10.98
C GLY A 506 1.85 -11.33 9.89
N SER A 507 0.92 -11.80 9.06
CA SER A 507 1.28 -12.74 7.98
C SER A 507 2.31 -12.16 7.00
N PHE A 508 2.13 -10.91 6.56
CA PHE A 508 3.10 -10.26 5.67
C PHE A 508 4.43 -10.01 6.38
N GLY A 509 4.39 -9.54 7.63
CA GLY A 509 5.58 -9.34 8.47
C GLY A 509 6.39 -10.62 8.65
N ALA A 510 5.74 -11.78 8.80
CA ALA A 510 6.41 -13.07 8.88
C ALA A 510 7.16 -13.39 7.56
N THR A 511 6.50 -13.19 6.42
CA THR A 511 7.13 -13.33 5.09
C THR A 511 8.27 -12.33 4.90
N MET A 512 8.10 -11.09 5.35
CA MET A 512 9.12 -10.04 5.29
C MET A 512 10.37 -10.43 6.06
N LEU A 513 10.23 -10.90 7.31
CA LEU A 513 11.36 -11.38 8.11
C LEU A 513 12.06 -12.56 7.42
N ARG A 514 11.29 -13.48 6.85
CA ARG A 514 11.83 -14.60 6.09
C ARG A 514 12.60 -14.16 4.83
N ALA A 515 12.11 -13.17 4.10
CA ALA A 515 12.82 -12.60 2.97
C ALA A 515 14.09 -11.87 3.42
N HIS A 516 14.02 -11.15 4.55
CA HIS A 516 15.14 -10.44 5.15
C HIS A 516 16.30 -11.35 5.61
N GLU A 517 16.00 -12.58 6.04
CA GLU A 517 17.01 -13.62 6.29
C GLU A 517 17.78 -14.02 5.03
N LEU A 518 17.13 -14.01 3.86
CA LEU A 518 17.71 -14.45 2.58
C LEU A 518 18.44 -13.34 1.84
N LYS A 519 17.87 -12.13 1.86
CA LYS A 519 18.43 -10.90 1.31
C LYS A 519 18.12 -9.81 2.31
N LYS A 520 19.15 -9.15 2.86
CA LYS A 520 18.94 -8.01 3.76
C LYS A 520 18.15 -6.92 3.03
N LEU A 521 16.98 -6.59 3.59
CA LEU A 521 16.04 -5.60 3.05
C LEU A 521 16.09 -4.32 3.88
N ARG A 522 16.13 -3.15 3.22
CA ARG A 522 16.10 -1.84 3.88
C ARG A 522 14.75 -1.58 4.55
N GLY A 523 14.77 -1.08 5.79
CA GLY A 523 13.56 -0.71 6.55
C GLY A 523 12.79 -1.89 7.17
N ALA A 524 13.22 -3.13 6.96
CA ALA A 524 12.47 -4.31 7.41
C ALA A 524 12.55 -4.54 8.93
N GLU A 525 13.66 -4.19 9.58
CA GLU A 525 13.80 -4.33 11.03
C GLU A 525 12.93 -3.29 11.76
N GLU A 526 12.91 -2.05 11.29
CA GLU A 526 12.06 -0.96 11.79
C GLU A 526 10.57 -1.30 11.64
N ALA A 527 10.17 -1.79 10.46
CA ALA A 527 8.82 -2.28 10.23
C ALA A 527 8.49 -3.46 11.18
N ALA A 528 9.42 -4.39 11.40
CA ALA A 528 9.22 -5.51 12.31
C ALA A 528 9.01 -5.05 13.76
N HIS A 529 9.81 -4.10 14.25
CA HIS A 529 9.64 -3.53 15.60
C HIS A 529 8.23 -2.94 15.76
N ARG A 530 7.77 -2.16 14.78
CA ARG A 530 6.44 -1.54 14.82
C ARG A 530 5.30 -2.56 14.77
N ILE A 531 5.44 -3.61 13.96
CA ILE A 531 4.45 -4.71 13.92
C ILE A 531 4.42 -5.46 15.26
N ALA A 532 5.59 -5.72 15.87
CA ALA A 532 5.67 -6.38 17.17
C ALA A 532 5.04 -5.53 18.29
N ASP A 533 5.29 -4.21 18.28
CA ASP A 533 4.66 -3.28 19.23
C ASP A 533 3.13 -3.27 19.05
N TYR A 534 2.63 -3.21 17.82
CA TYR A 534 1.20 -3.29 17.54
C TYR A 534 0.58 -4.58 18.10
N ILE A 535 1.12 -5.75 17.73
CA ILE A 535 0.55 -7.06 18.14
C ILE A 535 0.60 -7.26 19.67
N THR A 536 1.64 -6.74 20.33
CA THR A 536 1.85 -6.98 21.77
C THR A 536 1.21 -5.93 22.67
N ARG A 537 1.02 -4.69 22.20
CA ARG A 537 0.57 -3.57 23.04
C ARG A 537 -0.73 -2.92 22.59
N GLU A 538 -1.07 -2.98 21.31
CA GLU A 538 -2.21 -2.24 20.75
C GLU A 538 -3.37 -3.16 20.35
N GLN A 539 -3.08 -4.33 19.76
CA GLN A 539 -4.09 -5.29 19.37
C GLN A 539 -4.93 -5.73 20.56
N ASP A 540 -6.25 -5.68 20.40
CA ASP A 540 -7.20 -6.00 21.47
C ASP A 540 -7.05 -7.43 21.99
N ARG A 541 -7.09 -7.58 23.32
CA ARG A 541 -7.03 -8.86 24.02
C ARG A 541 -8.12 -8.98 25.07
N LEU A 542 -8.64 -10.19 25.23
CA LEU A 542 -9.49 -10.55 26.38
C LEU A 542 -8.66 -10.53 27.68
N PRO A 543 -9.30 -10.51 28.86
CA PRO A 543 -8.59 -10.52 30.14
C PRO A 543 -7.64 -11.71 30.36
N ASP A 544 -7.86 -12.83 29.66
CA ASP A 544 -6.99 -14.02 29.69
C ASP A 544 -5.83 -13.97 28.67
N GLY A 545 -5.68 -12.86 27.93
CA GLY A 545 -4.65 -12.65 26.93
C GLY A 545 -5.01 -13.07 25.50
N THR A 546 -6.23 -13.60 25.27
CA THR A 546 -6.68 -14.05 23.94
C THR A 546 -6.80 -12.86 22.98
N LEU A 547 -6.10 -12.89 21.85
CA LEU A 547 -6.28 -11.93 20.77
C LEU A 547 -7.73 -11.99 20.24
N TYR A 548 -8.35 -10.83 20.03
CA TYR A 548 -9.69 -10.77 19.45
C TYR A 548 -9.92 -9.46 18.70
N ARG A 549 -11.02 -9.39 17.95
CA ARG A 549 -11.44 -8.21 17.18
C ARG A 549 -12.50 -7.44 17.97
N TYR A 550 -12.09 -6.41 18.72
CA TYR A 550 -13.02 -5.51 19.42
C TYR A 550 -13.75 -4.59 18.45
N ARG A 551 -13.03 -4.04 17.46
CA ARG A 551 -13.60 -3.18 16.42
C ARG A 551 -13.57 -3.86 15.07
N SER A 552 -14.56 -3.56 14.24
CA SER A 552 -14.58 -4.01 12.85
C SER A 552 -15.42 -3.07 11.99
N PHE A 553 -15.26 -3.15 10.67
CA PHE A 553 -16.01 -2.34 9.70
C PHE A 553 -17.50 -2.70 9.63
N SER A 554 -17.92 -3.79 10.26
CA SER A 554 -19.31 -4.23 10.39
C SER A 554 -19.64 -4.51 11.85
N GLU A 555 -20.80 -4.06 12.32
CA GLU A 555 -21.30 -4.34 13.67
C GLU A 555 -21.36 -5.85 13.99
N LEU A 556 -21.62 -6.69 13.00
CA LEU A 556 -21.63 -8.15 13.19
C LEU A 556 -20.24 -8.73 13.51
N MET A 557 -19.17 -8.02 13.17
CA MET A 557 -17.78 -8.47 13.33
C MET A 557 -17.09 -7.85 14.55
N VAL A 558 -17.83 -7.09 15.36
CA VAL A 558 -17.40 -6.56 16.66
C VAL A 558 -17.44 -7.67 17.72
N ASN A 559 -16.47 -7.69 18.63
CA ASN A 559 -16.32 -8.67 19.71
C ASN A 559 -16.26 -10.12 19.21
N THR A 560 -15.35 -10.42 18.29
CA THR A 560 -15.21 -11.75 17.68
C THR A 560 -13.78 -12.29 17.74
N ILE A 561 -13.63 -13.61 17.86
CA ILE A 561 -12.35 -14.32 17.77
C ILE A 561 -12.39 -15.17 16.50
N TRP A 562 -11.42 -14.99 15.61
CA TRP A 562 -11.38 -15.67 14.30
C TRP A 562 -10.24 -16.66 14.29
N CYS A 563 -10.46 -17.91 13.89
CA CYS A 563 -9.39 -18.89 13.87
C CYS A 563 -8.22 -18.47 12.94
N ASP A 564 -8.51 -17.67 11.91
CA ASP A 564 -7.57 -17.01 11.01
C ASP A 564 -6.53 -16.15 11.74
N ASP A 565 -6.89 -15.52 12.88
CA ASP A 565 -6.01 -14.63 13.65
C ASP A 565 -4.76 -15.37 14.18
N LEU A 566 -4.81 -16.70 14.30
CA LEU A 566 -3.62 -17.51 14.62
C LEU A 566 -2.57 -17.41 13.51
N TYR A 567 -2.98 -17.40 12.24
CA TYR A 567 -2.05 -17.17 11.12
C TYR A 567 -1.63 -15.72 11.01
N MET A 568 -2.51 -14.78 11.34
CA MET A 568 -2.23 -13.35 11.29
C MET A 568 -1.36 -12.86 12.45
N SER A 569 -0.94 -13.73 13.37
CA SER A 569 -0.12 -13.35 14.54
C SER A 569 1.03 -14.31 14.81
N THR A 570 0.77 -15.60 14.97
CA THR A 570 1.74 -16.56 15.51
C THR A 570 2.96 -16.81 14.61
N PRO A 571 2.88 -16.84 13.26
CA PRO A 571 4.07 -16.93 12.41
C PRO A 571 4.96 -15.69 12.54
N PHE A 572 4.38 -14.49 12.67
CA PHE A 572 5.17 -13.27 12.88
C PHE A 572 5.92 -13.34 14.21
N LEU A 573 5.21 -13.62 15.31
CA LEU A 573 5.80 -13.74 16.64
C LEU A 573 6.93 -14.77 16.66
N SER A 574 6.75 -15.90 15.96
CA SER A 574 7.75 -16.95 15.81
C SER A 574 9.01 -16.50 15.05
N GLN A 575 8.86 -15.75 13.95
CA GLN A 575 10.01 -15.21 13.21
C GLN A 575 10.67 -14.05 13.95
N TYR A 576 9.89 -13.22 14.64
CA TYR A 576 10.39 -12.10 15.42
C TYR A 576 11.17 -12.57 16.65
N TYR A 577 10.79 -13.71 17.25
CA TYR A 577 11.61 -14.42 18.23
C TYR A 577 12.98 -14.80 17.65
N LYS A 578 13.06 -15.31 16.41
CA LYS A 578 14.37 -15.62 15.80
C LYS A 578 15.22 -14.38 15.55
N LEU A 579 14.58 -13.25 15.22
CA LEU A 579 15.29 -11.98 15.03
C LEU A 579 15.87 -11.45 16.35
N THR A 580 15.09 -11.49 17.43
CA THR A 580 15.41 -10.81 18.70
C THR A 580 16.00 -11.71 19.79
N GLY A 581 15.71 -13.01 19.76
CA GLY A 581 16.00 -13.96 20.83
C GLY A 581 15.07 -13.87 22.05
N GLU A 582 14.05 -13.00 22.04
CA GLU A 582 13.16 -12.78 23.18
C GLU A 582 12.06 -13.84 23.27
N THR A 583 12.16 -14.78 24.21
CA THR A 583 11.26 -15.94 24.32
C THR A 583 9.79 -15.58 24.51
N ARG A 584 9.47 -14.43 25.12
CA ARG A 584 8.09 -13.97 25.35
C ARG A 584 7.22 -13.95 24.10
N TYR A 585 7.81 -13.74 22.92
CA TYR A 585 7.07 -13.75 21.65
C TYR A 585 6.65 -15.17 21.26
N LEU A 586 7.53 -16.15 21.51
CA LEU A 586 7.24 -17.56 21.30
C LEU A 586 6.24 -18.09 22.33
N ASP A 587 6.37 -17.65 23.59
CA ASP A 587 5.44 -17.99 24.68
C ASP A 587 4.02 -17.45 24.38
N ASP A 588 3.91 -16.21 23.90
CA ASP A 588 2.61 -15.64 23.47
C ASP A 588 2.03 -16.43 22.28
N ALA A 589 2.84 -16.73 21.27
CA ALA A 589 2.41 -17.52 20.11
C ALA A 589 1.85 -18.90 20.54
N ALA A 590 2.52 -19.59 21.45
CA ALA A 590 2.08 -20.86 22.03
C ALA A 590 0.77 -20.71 22.81
N ALA A 591 0.69 -19.72 23.68
CA ALA A 591 -0.50 -19.45 24.49
C ALA A 591 -1.73 -19.17 23.63
N GLN A 592 -1.60 -18.43 22.52
CA GLN A 592 -2.73 -18.12 21.63
C GLN A 592 -3.41 -19.40 21.09
N PHE A 593 -2.66 -20.43 20.68
CA PHE A 593 -3.26 -21.68 20.21
C PHE A 593 -4.13 -22.37 21.27
N LEU A 594 -3.64 -22.44 22.51
CA LEU A 594 -4.37 -23.08 23.60
C LEU A 594 -5.58 -22.26 24.03
N LEU A 595 -5.47 -20.93 24.04
CA LEU A 595 -6.57 -20.01 24.31
C LEU A 595 -7.66 -20.08 23.24
N TYR A 596 -7.28 -20.20 21.97
CA TYR A 596 -8.22 -20.35 20.85
C TYR A 596 -8.88 -21.73 20.88
N LYS A 597 -8.14 -22.79 21.19
CA LYS A 597 -8.69 -24.15 21.35
C LYS A 597 -9.85 -24.16 22.35
N LYS A 598 -9.72 -23.49 23.50
CA LYS A 598 -10.77 -23.43 24.53
C LYS A 598 -12.13 -22.93 24.03
N ARG A 599 -12.18 -22.11 22.98
CA ARG A 599 -13.41 -21.46 22.50
C ARG A 599 -13.86 -21.94 21.12
N LEU A 600 -12.91 -22.21 20.23
CA LEU A 600 -13.20 -22.50 18.83
C LEU A 600 -13.19 -24.00 18.53
N TYR A 601 -12.55 -24.83 19.34
CA TYR A 601 -12.43 -26.26 19.05
C TYR A 601 -13.76 -26.99 19.22
N MET A 602 -14.11 -27.80 18.23
CA MET A 602 -15.26 -28.68 18.20
C MET A 602 -14.79 -30.12 18.44
N PRO A 603 -14.93 -30.66 19.65
CA PRO A 603 -14.31 -31.93 20.03
C PRO A 603 -14.87 -33.15 19.27
N GLU A 604 -16.15 -33.12 18.89
CA GLU A 604 -16.77 -34.23 18.15
C GLU A 604 -16.22 -34.34 16.72
N GLN A 605 -16.04 -33.20 16.03
CA GLN A 605 -15.51 -33.16 14.68
C GLN A 605 -13.98 -33.12 14.64
N LYS A 606 -13.33 -32.80 15.77
CA LYS A 606 -11.90 -32.50 15.87
C LYS A 606 -11.46 -31.38 14.92
N MET A 607 -12.26 -30.33 14.84
CA MET A 607 -12.07 -29.18 13.95
C MET A 607 -12.34 -27.88 14.69
N MET A 608 -12.16 -26.75 14.02
CA MET A 608 -12.40 -25.42 14.57
C MET A 608 -13.68 -24.83 14.00
N HIS A 609 -14.49 -24.18 14.83
CA HIS A 609 -15.36 -23.10 14.39
C HIS A 609 -14.53 -22.07 13.61
N HIS A 610 -15.10 -21.46 12.57
CA HIS A 610 -14.46 -20.32 11.92
C HIS A 610 -14.34 -19.13 12.89
N VAL A 611 -15.44 -18.76 13.55
CA VAL A 611 -15.52 -17.58 14.42
C VAL A 611 -16.25 -17.90 15.71
N TYR A 612 -15.80 -17.32 16.81
CA TYR A 612 -16.51 -17.25 18.08
C TYR A 612 -17.00 -15.81 18.29
N ASN A 613 -18.30 -15.63 18.49
CA ASN A 613 -18.87 -14.31 18.76
C ASN A 613 -19.16 -14.18 20.27
N LEU A 614 -18.48 -13.24 20.91
CA LEU A 614 -18.58 -13.00 22.35
C LEU A 614 -19.90 -12.34 22.75
N ASN A 615 -20.56 -11.61 21.85
CA ASN A 615 -21.88 -11.02 22.13
C ASN A 615 -22.96 -12.11 22.31
N PHE A 616 -22.78 -13.27 21.67
CA PHE A 616 -23.67 -14.42 21.79
C PHE A 616 -23.09 -15.55 22.64
N ASP A 617 -21.86 -15.39 23.11
CA ASP A 617 -21.06 -16.43 23.78
C ASP A 617 -21.10 -17.77 23.02
N LYS A 618 -20.91 -17.72 21.70
CA LYS A 618 -21.14 -18.88 20.82
C LYS A 618 -20.24 -18.92 19.59
N GLY A 619 -19.71 -20.12 19.30
CA GLY A 619 -19.06 -20.46 18.04
C GLY A 619 -20.04 -20.54 16.87
N CYS A 620 -19.56 -20.23 15.66
CA CYS A 620 -20.42 -20.21 14.47
C CYS A 620 -20.89 -21.60 14.00
N THR A 621 -20.39 -22.70 14.58
CA THR A 621 -20.69 -24.10 14.22
C THR A 621 -20.33 -24.51 12.79
N VAL A 622 -19.62 -23.66 12.04
CA VAL A 622 -19.18 -23.95 10.67
C VAL A 622 -17.67 -24.19 10.65
N PRO A 623 -17.20 -25.41 10.34
CA PRO A 623 -15.79 -25.69 10.05
C PRO A 623 -15.45 -25.24 8.64
N TRP A 624 -15.24 -23.93 8.48
CA TRP A 624 -14.80 -23.37 7.20
C TRP A 624 -13.39 -23.86 6.87
N GLY A 625 -13.20 -24.36 5.65
CA GLY A 625 -11.98 -25.03 5.22
C GLY A 625 -10.73 -24.17 5.38
N ARG A 626 -10.71 -22.95 4.81
CA ARG A 626 -9.52 -22.10 4.87
C ARG A 626 -9.17 -21.66 6.30
N GLY A 627 -10.15 -21.24 7.10
CA GLY A 627 -9.91 -20.88 8.50
C GLY A 627 -9.27 -22.02 9.29
N ASN A 628 -9.77 -23.26 9.11
CA ASN A 628 -9.16 -24.46 9.69
C ASN A 628 -7.75 -24.75 9.15
N GLY A 629 -7.55 -24.56 7.84
CA GLY A 629 -6.24 -24.64 7.21
C GLY A 629 -5.24 -23.70 7.85
N TRP A 630 -5.63 -22.45 8.14
CA TRP A 630 -4.77 -21.46 8.79
C TRP A 630 -4.34 -21.87 10.18
N VAL A 631 -5.24 -22.48 10.96
CA VAL A 631 -4.88 -23.02 12.29
C VAL A 631 -3.80 -24.08 12.14
N LEU A 632 -4.02 -25.09 11.31
CA LEU A 632 -3.08 -26.21 11.19
C LEU A 632 -1.75 -25.78 10.58
N PHE A 633 -1.80 -24.96 9.53
CA PHE A 633 -0.61 -24.42 8.88
C PHE A 633 0.26 -23.66 9.88
N SER A 634 -0.31 -22.72 10.62
CA SER A 634 0.41 -21.90 11.60
C SER A 634 0.92 -22.71 12.77
N LEU A 635 0.17 -23.72 13.21
CA LEU A 635 0.61 -24.62 14.29
C LEU A 635 1.87 -25.40 13.87
N THR A 636 1.96 -25.82 12.60
CA THR A 636 3.20 -26.42 12.10
C THR A 636 4.37 -25.44 12.02
N GLU A 637 4.12 -24.18 11.67
CA GLU A 637 5.16 -23.15 11.66
C GLU A 637 5.70 -22.87 13.07
N LEU A 638 4.81 -22.84 14.08
CA LEU A 638 5.19 -22.72 15.48
C LEU A 638 5.97 -23.94 15.98
N LEU A 639 5.43 -25.16 15.80
CA LEU A 639 6.06 -26.40 16.27
C LEU A 639 7.45 -26.63 15.67
N ALA A 640 7.72 -26.10 14.47
CA ALA A 640 9.03 -26.21 13.83
C ALA A 640 10.13 -25.33 14.48
N VAL A 641 9.74 -24.36 15.31
CA VAL A 641 10.66 -23.44 15.98
C VAL A 641 10.57 -23.51 17.51
N LEU A 642 9.47 -24.07 18.04
CA LEU A 642 9.22 -24.25 19.46
C LEU A 642 10.15 -25.33 20.03
N PRO A 643 10.96 -25.04 21.06
CA PRO A 643 11.77 -26.07 21.72
C PRO A 643 10.89 -27.18 22.30
N GLU A 644 11.33 -28.44 22.17
CA GLU A 644 10.65 -29.60 22.78
C GLU A 644 10.59 -29.52 24.31
N THR A 645 11.46 -28.70 24.92
CA THR A 645 11.49 -28.44 26.37
C THR A 645 10.50 -27.35 26.82
N HIS A 646 9.81 -26.69 25.90
CA HIS A 646 8.79 -25.69 26.22
C HIS A 646 7.60 -26.35 26.91
N SER A 647 7.04 -25.71 27.95
CA SER A 647 5.97 -26.30 28.79
C SER A 647 4.74 -26.76 27.99
N ASP A 648 4.41 -26.00 26.95
CA ASP A 648 3.20 -26.20 26.15
C ASP A 648 3.41 -27.11 24.93
N TYR A 649 4.65 -27.59 24.70
CA TYR A 649 4.99 -28.35 23.48
C TYR A 649 4.11 -29.59 23.32
N ASP A 650 3.96 -30.40 24.37
CA ASP A 650 3.19 -31.64 24.33
C ASP A 650 1.70 -31.40 24.08
N GLU A 651 1.12 -30.35 24.69
CA GLU A 651 -0.29 -30.01 24.51
C GLU A 651 -0.56 -29.50 23.08
N LEU A 652 0.34 -28.67 22.53
CA LEU A 652 0.28 -28.20 21.15
C LEU A 652 0.45 -29.33 20.14
N LEU A 653 1.39 -30.25 20.39
CA LEU A 653 1.60 -31.43 19.55
C LEU A 653 0.38 -32.37 19.60
N HIS A 654 -0.24 -32.53 20.77
CA HIS A 654 -1.48 -33.27 20.90
C HIS A 654 -2.61 -32.60 20.11
N PHE A 655 -2.77 -31.29 20.23
CA PHE A 655 -3.76 -30.53 19.47
C PHE A 655 -3.56 -30.64 17.96
N TYR A 656 -2.32 -30.54 17.49
CA TYR A 656 -1.96 -30.78 16.08
C TYR A 656 -2.44 -32.16 15.60
N ARG A 657 -2.23 -33.21 16.39
CA ARG A 657 -2.64 -34.58 16.05
C ARG A 657 -4.16 -34.74 15.99
N GLU A 658 -4.89 -34.12 16.92
CA GLU A 658 -6.35 -34.15 16.92
C GLU A 658 -6.92 -33.49 15.66
N LEU A 659 -6.42 -32.31 15.30
CA LEU A 659 -6.82 -31.62 14.08
C LEU A 659 -6.50 -32.46 12.83
N CYS A 660 -5.30 -33.08 12.79
CA CYS A 660 -4.92 -33.95 11.67
C CYS A 660 -5.89 -35.13 11.49
N GLU A 661 -6.33 -35.74 12.58
CA GLU A 661 -7.31 -36.83 12.55
C GLU A 661 -8.65 -36.36 11.98
N GLY A 662 -9.16 -35.21 12.44
CA GLY A 662 -10.42 -34.62 11.95
C GLY A 662 -10.38 -34.34 10.46
N TYR A 663 -9.29 -33.73 9.97
CA TYR A 663 -9.16 -33.43 8.54
C TYR A 663 -8.95 -34.68 7.68
N LEU A 664 -8.17 -35.66 8.15
CA LEU A 664 -7.99 -36.92 7.40
C LEU A 664 -9.33 -37.63 7.17
N ALA A 665 -10.26 -37.57 8.13
CA ALA A 665 -11.55 -38.24 8.06
C ALA A 665 -12.51 -37.68 7.00
N VAL A 666 -12.28 -36.46 6.49
CA VAL A 666 -13.19 -35.76 5.56
C VAL A 666 -12.58 -35.48 4.19
N GLN A 667 -11.44 -36.10 3.86
CA GLN A 667 -10.87 -36.02 2.51
C GLN A 667 -11.81 -36.70 1.50
N ASP A 668 -12.10 -36.03 0.39
CA ASP A 668 -12.99 -36.55 -0.64
C ASP A 668 -12.33 -37.59 -1.56
N GLU A 669 -13.13 -38.21 -2.43
CA GLU A 669 -12.67 -39.24 -3.38
C GLU A 669 -11.67 -38.70 -4.44
N GLN A 670 -11.66 -37.39 -4.67
CA GLN A 670 -10.69 -36.70 -5.54
C GLN A 670 -9.41 -36.31 -4.79
N GLY A 671 -9.32 -36.62 -3.49
CA GLY A 671 -8.21 -36.27 -2.61
C GLY A 671 -8.29 -34.84 -2.05
N LEU A 672 -9.35 -34.08 -2.35
CA LEU A 672 -9.48 -32.68 -1.94
C LEU A 672 -10.34 -32.55 -0.68
N TRP A 673 -10.31 -31.35 -0.10
CA TRP A 673 -11.17 -30.95 1.01
C TRP A 673 -12.16 -29.89 0.58
N HIS A 674 -13.31 -29.88 1.24
CA HIS A 674 -14.43 -29.03 0.88
C HIS A 674 -14.41 -27.69 1.62
N GLN A 675 -15.02 -26.68 1.00
CA GLN A 675 -15.20 -25.33 1.52
C GLN A 675 -15.81 -25.33 2.93
N VAL A 676 -16.84 -26.17 3.15
CA VAL A 676 -17.31 -26.53 4.49
C VAL A 676 -16.88 -27.98 4.72
N LEU A 677 -15.96 -28.20 5.66
CA LEU A 677 -15.24 -29.47 5.78
C LEU A 677 -16.15 -30.67 6.05
N THR A 678 -17.30 -30.44 6.71
CA THR A 678 -18.28 -31.46 7.05
C THR A 678 -19.43 -31.58 6.05
N ASP A 679 -19.40 -30.85 4.92
CA ASP A 679 -20.43 -30.88 3.88
C ASP A 679 -19.82 -31.03 2.48
N HIS A 680 -19.84 -32.27 1.97
CA HIS A 680 -19.34 -32.64 0.65
C HIS A 680 -20.17 -32.08 -0.53
N GLU A 681 -21.36 -31.51 -0.27
CA GLU A 681 -22.08 -30.77 -1.31
C GLU A 681 -21.52 -29.36 -1.52
N SER A 682 -20.70 -28.85 -0.57
CA SER A 682 -19.93 -27.63 -0.82
C SER A 682 -18.79 -27.91 -1.80
N TYR A 683 -18.27 -26.89 -2.48
CA TYR A 683 -17.25 -27.09 -3.49
C TYR A 683 -15.90 -27.48 -2.87
N SER A 684 -15.10 -28.32 -3.54
CA SER A 684 -13.72 -28.61 -3.14
C SER A 684 -12.88 -27.33 -3.19
N GLU A 685 -12.20 -26.96 -2.11
CA GLU A 685 -11.50 -25.68 -1.97
C GLU A 685 -9.99 -25.88 -1.99
N THR A 686 -9.32 -25.14 -2.87
CA THR A 686 -7.90 -25.39 -3.21
C THR A 686 -6.96 -24.95 -2.09
N SER A 687 -7.25 -23.83 -1.41
CA SER A 687 -6.35 -23.29 -0.39
C SER A 687 -6.28 -24.16 0.87
N CYS A 688 -7.41 -24.62 1.40
CA CYS A 688 -7.45 -25.48 2.58
C CYS A 688 -6.84 -26.85 2.30
N SER A 689 -7.15 -27.45 1.14
CA SER A 689 -6.56 -28.71 0.70
C SER A 689 -5.04 -28.63 0.67
N SER A 690 -4.51 -27.50 0.17
CA SER A 690 -3.07 -27.25 0.10
C SER A 690 -2.44 -27.10 1.50
N MET A 691 -3.13 -26.44 2.46
CA MET A 691 -2.64 -26.33 3.84
C MET A 691 -2.61 -27.67 4.58
N PHE A 692 -3.59 -28.54 4.35
CA PHE A 692 -3.58 -29.89 4.95
C PHE A 692 -2.48 -30.76 4.38
N ILE A 693 -2.23 -30.71 3.07
CA ILE A 693 -1.08 -31.37 2.43
C ILE A 693 0.23 -30.90 3.06
N TYR A 694 0.42 -29.59 3.18
CA TYR A 694 1.60 -28.99 3.78
C TYR A 694 1.82 -29.51 5.22
N ALA A 695 0.77 -29.45 6.05
CA ALA A 695 0.87 -29.82 7.45
C ALA A 695 1.06 -31.33 7.67
N PHE A 696 0.37 -32.18 6.91
CA PHE A 696 0.52 -33.64 6.99
C PHE A 696 1.91 -34.09 6.56
N SER A 697 2.45 -33.50 5.49
CA SER A 697 3.81 -33.77 5.04
C SER A 697 4.84 -33.46 6.13
N ARG A 698 4.76 -32.27 6.73
CA ARG A 698 5.66 -31.89 7.84
C ARG A 698 5.50 -32.80 9.06
N GLY A 699 4.27 -33.18 9.40
CA GLY A 699 4.01 -34.12 10.48
C GLY A 699 4.73 -35.46 10.33
N ILE A 700 4.85 -35.95 9.10
CA ILE A 700 5.61 -37.18 8.80
C ILE A 700 7.11 -36.91 8.86
N ARG A 701 7.59 -35.85 8.20
CA ARG A 701 9.04 -35.57 8.08
C ARG A 701 9.68 -35.17 9.40
N TYR A 702 8.94 -34.51 10.28
CA TYR A 702 9.42 -34.07 11.60
C TYR A 702 9.04 -35.03 12.74
N GLY A 703 8.41 -36.18 12.43
CA GLY A 703 8.10 -37.20 13.42
C GLY A 703 6.96 -36.85 14.38
N TRP A 704 6.20 -35.79 14.11
CA TRP A 704 5.04 -35.40 14.92
C TRP A 704 3.90 -36.41 14.81
N LEU A 705 3.75 -37.08 13.66
CA LEU A 705 2.76 -38.15 13.48
C LEU A 705 3.36 -39.51 13.88
N PRO A 706 2.65 -40.33 14.70
CA PRO A 706 3.11 -41.64 15.11
C PRO A 706 3.44 -42.55 13.91
N GLU A 707 4.57 -43.24 13.97
CA GLU A 707 5.12 -44.01 12.85
C GLU A 707 4.13 -45.02 12.24
N GLY A 708 3.35 -45.71 13.09
CA GLY A 708 2.40 -46.74 12.66
C GLY A 708 1.27 -46.23 11.76
N ILE A 709 0.98 -44.92 11.76
CA ILE A 709 -0.11 -44.31 10.97
C ILE A 709 0.38 -43.32 9.90
N GLN A 710 1.68 -43.06 9.80
CA GLN A 710 2.24 -42.12 8.81
C GLN A 710 1.86 -42.45 7.36
N HIS A 711 1.66 -43.74 7.04
CA HIS A 711 1.27 -44.19 5.71
C HIS A 711 -0.12 -43.67 5.27
N LEU A 712 -1.06 -43.50 6.20
CA LEU A 712 -2.40 -42.96 5.91
C LEU A 712 -2.31 -41.49 5.50
N TYR A 713 -1.49 -40.72 6.23
CA TYR A 713 -1.25 -39.31 5.92
C TYR A 713 -0.42 -39.12 4.65
N ALA A 714 0.54 -40.02 4.38
CA ALA A 714 1.31 -39.99 3.14
C ALA A 714 0.40 -40.23 1.92
N ASP A 715 -0.52 -41.19 2.00
CA ASP A 715 -1.52 -41.42 0.96
C ASP A 715 -2.41 -40.18 0.76
N ALA A 716 -2.92 -39.61 1.85
CA ALA A 716 -3.73 -38.39 1.80
C ALA A 716 -2.99 -37.22 1.14
N VAL A 717 -1.70 -37.00 1.47
CA VAL A 717 -0.84 -35.98 0.84
C VAL A 717 -0.73 -36.19 -0.67
N PHE A 718 -0.39 -37.41 -1.11
CA PHE A 718 -0.18 -37.66 -2.53
C PHE A 718 -1.48 -37.62 -3.33
N ARG A 719 -2.59 -38.14 -2.80
CA ARG A 719 -3.91 -38.01 -3.43
C ARG A 719 -4.36 -36.56 -3.52
N GLY A 720 -4.17 -35.80 -2.45
CA GLY A 720 -4.56 -34.39 -2.44
C GLY A 720 -3.74 -33.55 -3.40
N TYR A 721 -2.43 -33.76 -3.46
CA TYR A 721 -1.59 -33.05 -4.42
C TYR A 721 -1.93 -33.43 -5.87
N GLU A 722 -2.20 -34.72 -6.13
CA GLU A 722 -2.68 -35.18 -7.43
C GLU A 722 -4.03 -34.52 -7.80
N GLY A 723 -4.96 -34.42 -6.84
CA GLY A 723 -6.23 -33.73 -7.01
C GLY A 723 -6.06 -32.26 -7.38
N ILE A 724 -5.13 -31.55 -6.73
CA ILE A 724 -4.82 -30.14 -7.03
C ILE A 724 -4.31 -29.98 -8.46
N ILE A 725 -3.28 -30.73 -8.85
CA ILE A 725 -2.67 -30.57 -10.18
C ILE A 725 -3.60 -31.04 -11.31
N ARG A 726 -4.54 -31.94 -11.01
CA ARG A 726 -5.53 -32.42 -11.97
C ARG A 726 -6.71 -31.47 -12.13
N HIS A 727 -7.22 -30.93 -11.03
CA HIS A 727 -8.54 -30.30 -11.01
C HIS A 727 -8.50 -28.79 -10.76
N CYS A 728 -7.41 -28.27 -10.21
CA CYS A 728 -7.31 -26.89 -9.74
C CYS A 728 -6.23 -26.05 -10.45
N ILE A 729 -5.34 -26.66 -11.23
CA ILE A 729 -4.28 -25.95 -11.96
C ILE A 729 -4.37 -26.26 -13.45
N ASP A 730 -4.41 -25.22 -14.28
CA ASP A 730 -4.36 -25.37 -15.74
C ASP A 730 -2.92 -25.26 -16.28
N ARG A 731 -2.75 -25.60 -17.56
CA ARG A 731 -1.46 -25.58 -18.28
C ARG A 731 -0.81 -24.20 -18.37
N ASP A 732 -1.56 -23.13 -18.20
CA ASP A 732 -1.03 -21.76 -18.19
C ASP A 732 -0.51 -21.37 -16.79
N GLY A 733 -0.65 -22.26 -15.80
CA GLY A 733 -0.26 -22.01 -14.41
C GLY A 733 -1.31 -21.23 -13.62
N ASN A 734 -2.55 -21.11 -14.12
CA ASN A 734 -3.62 -20.49 -13.35
C ASN A 734 -4.12 -21.44 -12.24
N VAL A 735 -4.46 -20.86 -11.09
CA VAL A 735 -4.97 -21.57 -9.91
C VAL A 735 -6.45 -21.25 -9.72
N TYR A 736 -7.27 -22.30 -9.69
CA TYR A 736 -8.72 -22.27 -9.55
C TYR A 736 -9.17 -22.73 -8.17
N GLY A 737 -10.43 -22.47 -7.81
CA GLY A 737 -11.04 -23.00 -6.59
C GLY A 737 -10.54 -22.39 -5.29
N VAL A 738 -9.87 -21.23 -5.36
CA VAL A 738 -9.43 -20.47 -4.17
C VAL A 738 -10.57 -19.55 -3.73
N CYS A 739 -11.13 -19.83 -2.55
CA CYS A 739 -12.23 -19.05 -1.99
C CYS A 739 -11.79 -17.58 -1.79
N ARG A 740 -12.62 -16.58 -2.13
CA ARG A 740 -12.30 -15.16 -1.90
C ARG A 740 -12.30 -14.79 -0.42
N GLY A 741 -11.79 -13.61 -0.07
CA GLY A 741 -11.88 -13.05 1.29
C GLY A 741 -13.32 -13.07 1.83
N SER A 742 -13.47 -13.42 3.11
CA SER A 742 -14.77 -13.72 3.72
C SER A 742 -15.03 -12.93 4.98
N GLY A 743 -16.30 -12.60 5.22
CA GLY A 743 -16.81 -12.35 6.57
C GLY A 743 -17.07 -13.68 7.29
N TYR A 744 -18.04 -13.71 8.20
CA TYR A 744 -18.51 -14.96 8.78
C TYR A 744 -20.05 -15.01 8.83
N SER A 745 -20.57 -16.22 9.02
CA SER A 745 -21.99 -16.47 9.25
C SER A 745 -22.17 -17.67 10.16
N PHE A 746 -23.31 -17.73 10.86
CA PHE A 746 -23.80 -18.92 11.54
C PHE A 746 -24.45 -19.93 10.58
N SER A 747 -24.67 -19.55 9.31
CA SER A 747 -25.26 -20.43 8.30
C SER A 747 -24.18 -21.03 7.39
N PRO A 748 -24.12 -22.36 7.25
CA PRO A 748 -23.20 -23.00 6.30
C PRO A 748 -23.51 -22.60 4.83
N ASN A 749 -24.76 -22.26 4.51
CA ASN A 749 -25.16 -21.83 3.16
C ASN A 749 -24.45 -20.55 2.72
N TYR A 750 -24.07 -19.66 3.66
CA TYR A 750 -23.23 -18.51 3.33
C TYR A 750 -21.91 -18.96 2.70
N TYR A 751 -21.21 -19.90 3.34
CA TYR A 751 -19.90 -20.40 2.89
C TYR A 751 -20.02 -21.24 1.63
N LYS A 752 -21.07 -22.06 1.54
CA LYS A 752 -21.32 -23.01 0.45
C LYS A 752 -21.81 -22.33 -0.83
N GLU A 753 -22.76 -21.41 -0.72
CA GLU A 753 -23.52 -20.89 -1.89
C GLU A 753 -23.21 -19.42 -2.21
N ARG A 754 -22.87 -18.59 -1.21
CA ARG A 754 -22.68 -17.14 -1.39
C ARG A 754 -21.22 -16.71 -1.44
N LEU A 755 -20.34 -17.50 -0.84
CA LEU A 755 -18.92 -17.25 -0.79
C LEU A 755 -18.21 -18.07 -1.88
N SER A 756 -18.10 -17.48 -3.07
CA SER A 756 -17.48 -18.12 -4.23
C SER A 756 -15.95 -18.04 -4.21
N TRP A 757 -15.33 -18.76 -5.14
CA TRP A 757 -13.90 -18.69 -5.42
C TRP A 757 -13.59 -17.64 -6.50
N LEU A 758 -12.32 -17.24 -6.58
CA LEU A 758 -11.78 -16.35 -7.60
C LEU A 758 -10.56 -17.00 -8.28
N LEU A 759 -10.41 -16.76 -9.58
CA LEU A 759 -9.26 -17.23 -10.35
C LEU A 759 -7.99 -16.49 -9.91
N ASN A 760 -6.89 -17.22 -9.68
CA ASN A 760 -5.59 -16.65 -9.27
C ASN A 760 -5.70 -15.76 -8.04
N ASP A 761 -6.57 -16.13 -7.11
CA ASP A 761 -6.72 -15.40 -5.88
C ASP A 761 -5.48 -15.57 -4.99
N THR A 762 -4.95 -14.43 -4.53
CA THR A 762 -3.70 -14.34 -3.75
C THR A 762 -3.75 -15.10 -2.41
N HIS A 763 -4.93 -15.43 -1.88
CA HIS A 763 -5.03 -16.23 -0.66
C HIS A 763 -4.51 -17.66 -0.85
N GLY A 764 -4.50 -18.19 -2.09
CA GLY A 764 -4.21 -19.59 -2.37
C GLY A 764 -2.90 -19.86 -3.11
N ILE A 765 -2.41 -18.92 -3.94
CA ILE A 765 -1.24 -19.16 -4.82
C ILE A 765 -0.03 -19.62 -4.02
N GLY A 766 0.33 -18.89 -2.96
CA GLY A 766 1.49 -19.23 -2.13
C GLY A 766 1.36 -20.59 -1.45
N ILE A 767 0.17 -20.92 -0.96
CA ILE A 767 -0.08 -22.21 -0.28
C ILE A 767 -0.02 -23.37 -1.27
N VAL A 768 -0.55 -23.22 -2.48
CA VAL A 768 -0.43 -24.25 -3.53
C VAL A 768 1.04 -24.56 -3.83
N LEU A 769 1.88 -23.52 -3.92
CA LEU A 769 3.32 -23.69 -4.09
C LEU A 769 3.95 -24.45 -2.91
N LEU A 770 3.64 -24.05 -1.67
CA LEU A 770 4.13 -24.70 -0.46
C LEU A 770 3.68 -26.17 -0.35
N ALA A 771 2.45 -26.48 -0.76
CA ALA A 771 1.95 -27.86 -0.81
C ALA A 771 2.73 -28.72 -1.82
N GLY A 772 3.07 -28.17 -2.99
CA GLY A 772 3.91 -28.84 -3.97
C GLY A 772 5.34 -29.09 -3.47
N ILE A 773 5.94 -28.08 -2.82
CA ILE A 773 7.26 -28.21 -2.18
C ILE A 773 7.25 -29.31 -1.11
N GLU A 774 6.30 -29.29 -0.18
CA GLU A 774 6.26 -30.30 0.88
C GLU A 774 5.88 -31.69 0.35
N SER A 775 5.13 -31.79 -0.76
CA SER A 775 4.87 -33.07 -1.45
C SER A 775 6.14 -33.65 -2.08
N LEU A 776 6.98 -32.80 -2.69
CA LEU A 776 8.30 -33.19 -3.21
C LEU A 776 9.20 -33.68 -2.07
N ARG A 777 9.36 -32.88 -1.02
CA ARG A 777 10.20 -33.22 0.14
C ARG A 777 9.75 -34.51 0.82
N LEU A 778 8.44 -34.76 0.93
CA LEU A 778 7.93 -36.02 1.47
C LEU A 778 8.32 -37.21 0.60
N ARG A 779 8.18 -37.08 -0.72
CA ARG A 779 8.54 -38.14 -1.67
C ARG A 779 10.02 -38.49 -1.57
N GLU A 780 10.89 -37.51 -1.40
CA GLU A 780 12.32 -37.71 -1.19
C GLU A 780 12.63 -38.36 0.16
N TYR A 781 12.02 -37.86 1.24
CA TYR A 781 12.16 -38.41 2.59
C TYR A 781 11.79 -39.90 2.64
N LEU A 782 10.66 -40.29 2.04
CA LEU A 782 10.22 -41.69 1.99
C LEU A 782 11.12 -42.58 1.13
N LYS A 783 11.71 -42.05 0.04
CA LYS A 783 12.72 -42.77 -0.75
C LYS A 783 13.98 -43.04 0.08
N GLY A 784 14.45 -42.05 0.84
CA GLY A 784 15.60 -42.18 1.74
C GLY A 784 15.39 -43.28 2.79
N ARG A 785 14.23 -43.31 3.47
CA ARG A 785 13.90 -44.35 4.45
C ARG A 785 13.87 -45.76 3.87
N ARG A 786 13.40 -45.93 2.62
CA ARG A 786 13.42 -47.24 1.93
C ARG A 786 14.85 -47.71 1.65
N THR A 787 15.76 -46.80 1.28
CA THR A 787 17.17 -47.14 1.06
C THR A 787 17.89 -47.48 2.36
N ASP A 788 17.56 -46.82 3.47
CA ASP A 788 18.17 -47.12 4.77
C ASP A 788 17.67 -48.45 5.33
N TRP A 789 16.36 -48.74 5.22
CA TRP A 789 15.81 -50.05 5.58
C TRP A 789 16.49 -51.20 4.83
N ALA A 790 16.64 -51.06 3.51
CA ALA A 790 17.29 -52.06 2.65
C ALA A 790 18.77 -52.29 3.03
N LYS A 791 19.48 -51.25 3.48
CA LYS A 791 20.88 -51.36 3.96
C LYS A 791 20.95 -52.02 5.34
N SER A 792 20.09 -51.66 6.29
CA SER A 792 20.06 -52.26 7.62
C SER A 792 19.66 -53.74 7.63
N SER A 793 18.80 -54.18 6.70
CA SER A 793 18.43 -55.59 6.53
C SER A 793 19.55 -56.46 5.92
N VAL A 794 20.54 -55.86 5.24
CA VAL A 794 21.71 -56.59 4.70
C VAL A 794 22.81 -56.75 5.77
N VAL A 795 22.86 -55.87 6.77
CA VAL A 795 23.82 -55.95 7.88
C VAL A 795 23.38 -56.95 8.96
N HIS A 796 22.08 -57.24 9.07
CA HIS A 796 21.55 -58.27 9.98
C HIS A 796 21.47 -59.67 9.37
N SER A 797 21.94 -59.84 8.13
CA SER A 797 22.02 -61.12 7.43
C SER A 797 23.46 -61.58 7.17
N GLN A 798 24.44 -61.06 7.93
CA GLN A 798 25.82 -61.54 7.95
C GLN A 798 26.20 -62.12 9.30
#